data_AF-A0A1M6AZZ2-F1
#
_entry.id   AF-A0A1M6AZZ2-F1
#
_cell.length_a   1.000
_cell.length_b   1.000
_cell.length_c   1.000
_cell.angle_alpha   90.00
_cell.angle_beta   90.00
_cell.angle_gamma   90.00
#
_symmetry.space_group_name_H-M   'P 1'
#
loop_
_entity.id
_entity.type
_entity.pdbx_description
1 polymer ?
#
loop_
_entity_poly.entity_id
_entity_poly.type
_entity_poly.pdbx_seq_one_letter_code
_entity_poly.pdbx_strand_id
1 'polypeptide(L)'
;METELEVKLDSNDEVKSDDLPGYYDFIMVKSAFFAWLSSRKIKQGDLDNIIRSLDNASEQLLRRKISYAPLWEITKHSAFEDIYKKAMDNKFFRILDRKTCSAFFRDGQLYLKFLKSKPVFHRKISGVISANDENLTARMTIKDAIIKVLEAEERAMTVEEIYSSIIKQNLHTFGAQNPVKVVRTTIEYACENSGYSNKDPIPCFCIERNDDDKRIYSLVELEPYQDTSEHNYHFVETSSESDFLKMGIVNIWNESVEKRFQEWLEYENYAKKTAQNYRRAVKQIFRNYSELAQKSANDSHGTLEVIRKYIVLLNNDSSFRGANSSRHNQFTASLSAFERFYASEFQKVESKACEYIHEQPDAKSISPSPLDCIIDLDEGKSGIQQILEAHFQTLYGYSNIGILWNAAQDALSMFLNDNAINDADDLWRFMRQAFSDEYVLNNPHIWKTVPNYPQSYVGVIINLTRHYGGTITREQIDDYFAQIKQGSPINATIIRQGLLLFYASRTFILTETIDLTSERCVAVTKALDRLFAGEKVPYIILRDITEEWFSSLPTIKGDIPWTAILLQEMLRLHRNIGYRIIFSGLDGQALDTLGAAIVNAKSEITSFADVIHRYCFEKDLLSKRMLTEDLRIILRNAGMLEGNELIYNLHKALKDYRFAFTDENRTVKILER
;
A
#
# COMPACT_ATOMS: atom_id res chain seq x y z
N MET A 1 -50.36 39.63 -46.12
CA MET A 1 -51.22 38.51 -45.73
C MET A 1 -50.33 37.57 -44.94
N GLU A 2 -50.21 37.73 -43.62
CA GLU A 2 -51.26 37.46 -42.60
C GLU A 2 -51.95 36.14 -42.96
N THR A 3 -51.91 35.08 -42.15
CA THR A 3 -52.29 34.98 -40.72
C THR A 3 -51.81 33.59 -40.23
N GLU A 4 -51.33 33.42 -38.98
CA GLU A 4 -52.05 32.79 -37.83
C GLU A 4 -52.56 31.35 -38.09
N LEU A 5 -52.54 30.36 -37.19
CA LEU A 5 -52.52 30.28 -35.72
C LEU A 5 -52.37 28.79 -35.32
N GLU A 6 -51.72 28.55 -34.18
CA GLU A 6 -51.96 27.53 -33.14
C GLU A 6 -52.34 26.06 -33.47
N VAL A 7 -51.77 25.11 -32.70
CA VAL A 7 -52.51 24.33 -31.67
C VAL A 7 -51.60 23.33 -30.91
N LYS A 8 -51.57 23.53 -29.58
CA LYS A 8 -51.55 22.62 -28.40
C LYS A 8 -50.40 21.63 -28.08
N LEU A 9 -49.72 22.01 -26.98
CA LEU A 9 -49.41 21.28 -25.72
C LEU A 9 -49.89 19.83 -25.51
N ASP A 10 -48.95 18.97 -25.13
CA ASP A 10 -48.89 18.08 -23.94
C ASP A 10 -47.67 17.14 -24.12
N SER A 11 -46.93 16.63 -23.14
CA SER A 11 -46.72 16.79 -21.71
C SER A 11 -45.54 15.84 -21.40
N ASN A 12 -44.72 16.18 -20.40
CA ASN A 12 -43.78 15.36 -19.62
C ASN A 12 -42.95 14.24 -20.30
N ASP A 13 -41.62 14.37 -20.27
CA ASP A 13 -40.83 13.63 -19.28
C ASP A 13 -39.34 14.02 -19.29
N GLU A 14 -38.81 14.11 -18.07
CA GLU A 14 -37.41 14.34 -17.74
C GLU A 14 -36.50 13.23 -18.27
N VAL A 15 -35.41 13.60 -18.93
CA VAL A 15 -34.15 12.86 -18.84
C VAL A 15 -33.02 13.87 -18.67
N LYS A 16 -32.46 13.91 -17.46
CA LYS A 16 -31.19 14.57 -17.16
C LYS A 16 -30.08 13.84 -17.90
N SER A 17 -29.37 14.52 -18.81
CA SER A 17 -28.06 14.07 -19.27
C SER A 17 -27.00 15.06 -18.79
N ASP A 18 -26.15 14.57 -17.91
CA ASP A 18 -24.87 15.19 -17.53
C ASP A 18 -24.01 15.39 -18.79
N ASP A 19 -23.85 16.64 -19.23
CA ASP A 19 -22.96 16.96 -20.34
C ASP A 19 -21.51 17.17 -19.86
N LEU A 20 -20.68 16.23 -20.30
CA LEU A 20 -19.23 16.16 -20.23
C LEU A 20 -18.52 17.41 -20.82
N PRO A 21 -17.49 17.98 -20.18
CA PRO A 21 -16.74 19.13 -20.72
C PRO A 21 -15.73 18.83 -21.85
N GLY A 22 -15.67 17.62 -22.41
CA GLY A 22 -14.54 17.19 -23.27
C GLY A 22 -14.77 17.18 -24.79
N TYR A 23 -16.02 17.09 -25.27
CA TYR A 23 -16.27 16.71 -26.68
C TYR A 23 -16.30 17.90 -27.65
N TYR A 24 -16.41 19.14 -27.17
CA TYR A 24 -16.60 20.30 -28.06
C TYR A 24 -15.29 20.93 -28.59
N ASP A 25 -14.15 20.69 -27.95
CA ASP A 25 -12.89 21.41 -28.26
C ASP A 25 -12.16 20.82 -29.49
N PHE A 26 -12.22 19.49 -29.69
CA PHE A 26 -11.50 18.81 -30.79
C PHE A 26 -12.06 19.14 -32.19
N ILE A 27 -13.39 19.29 -32.33
CA ILE A 27 -14.05 19.59 -33.61
C ILE A 27 -13.66 20.99 -34.10
N MET A 28 -13.52 21.94 -33.17
CA MET A 28 -13.21 23.34 -33.47
C MET A 28 -11.80 23.50 -34.03
N VAL A 29 -10.80 22.86 -33.40
CA VAL A 29 -9.39 22.95 -33.84
C VAL A 29 -9.19 22.28 -35.20
N LYS A 30 -9.80 21.11 -35.41
CA LYS A 30 -9.77 20.38 -36.68
C LYS A 30 -10.40 21.19 -37.81
N SER A 31 -11.56 21.81 -37.56
CA SER A 31 -12.26 22.67 -38.52
C SER A 31 -11.46 23.94 -38.85
N ALA A 32 -10.82 24.56 -37.86
CA ALA A 32 -9.98 25.74 -38.06
C ALA A 32 -8.73 25.41 -38.88
N PHE A 33 -8.11 24.25 -38.65
CA PHE A 33 -6.97 23.79 -39.45
C PHE A 33 -7.37 23.47 -40.89
N PHE A 34 -8.50 22.80 -41.08
CA PHE A 34 -9.06 22.55 -42.41
C PHE A 34 -9.29 23.85 -43.18
N ALA A 35 -9.95 24.84 -42.57
CA ALA A 35 -10.17 26.16 -43.19
C ALA A 35 -8.84 26.88 -43.51
N TRP A 36 -7.86 26.78 -42.61
CA TRP A 36 -6.53 27.36 -42.82
C TRP A 36 -5.80 26.73 -44.00
N LEU A 37 -5.89 25.41 -44.18
CA LEU A 37 -5.32 24.73 -45.34
C LEU A 37 -6.06 25.07 -46.65
N SER A 38 -7.40 25.16 -46.61
CA SER A 38 -8.22 25.56 -47.76
C SER A 38 -7.89 26.97 -48.24
N SER A 39 -7.63 27.91 -47.33
CA SER A 39 -7.20 29.28 -47.68
C SER A 39 -5.85 29.34 -48.44
N ARG A 40 -5.06 28.26 -48.39
CA ARG A 40 -3.74 28.13 -49.04
C ARG A 40 -3.80 27.40 -50.40
N LYS A 41 -5.00 27.22 -50.97
CA LYS A 41 -5.25 26.59 -52.28
C LYS A 41 -4.71 25.15 -52.40
N ILE A 42 -4.75 24.38 -51.30
CA ILE A 42 -4.46 22.95 -51.32
C ILE A 42 -5.67 22.22 -51.93
N LYS A 43 -5.45 21.21 -52.79
CA LYS A 43 -6.54 20.46 -53.43
C LYS A 43 -7.35 19.68 -52.39
N GLN A 44 -8.67 19.54 -52.60
CA GLN A 44 -9.58 18.85 -51.67
C GLN A 44 -9.12 17.42 -51.30
N GLY A 45 -8.67 16.63 -52.29
CA GLY A 45 -8.14 15.29 -52.01
C GLY A 45 -6.84 15.28 -51.18
N ASP A 46 -6.05 16.34 -51.23
CA ASP A 46 -4.82 16.47 -50.43
C ASP A 46 -5.16 16.95 -49.00
N LEU A 47 -6.21 17.76 -48.84
CA LEU A 47 -6.72 18.21 -47.53
C LEU A 47 -7.15 17.02 -46.67
N ASP A 48 -7.99 16.14 -47.21
CA ASP A 48 -8.52 14.99 -46.48
C ASP A 48 -7.40 13.99 -46.14
N ASN A 49 -6.39 13.87 -47.00
CA ASN A 49 -5.21 13.06 -46.74
C ASN A 49 -4.32 13.61 -45.61
N ILE A 50 -4.15 14.94 -45.53
CA ILE A 50 -3.40 15.60 -44.44
C ILE A 50 -4.13 15.41 -43.11
N ILE A 51 -5.45 15.59 -43.09
CA ILE A 51 -6.25 15.41 -41.87
C ILE A 51 -6.19 13.96 -41.39
N ARG A 52 -6.42 13.00 -42.29
CA ARG A 52 -6.34 11.56 -41.96
C ARG A 52 -4.95 11.13 -41.51
N SER A 53 -3.90 11.70 -42.11
CA SER A 53 -2.51 11.48 -41.68
C SER A 53 -2.29 11.91 -40.23
N LEU A 54 -2.82 13.07 -39.83
CA LEU A 54 -2.75 13.55 -38.45
C LEU A 54 -3.65 12.78 -37.49
N ASP A 55 -4.83 12.32 -37.92
CA ASP A 55 -5.69 11.43 -37.12
C ASP A 55 -4.98 10.10 -36.82
N ASN A 56 -4.43 9.45 -37.85
CA ASN A 56 -3.70 8.20 -37.72
C ASN A 56 -2.44 8.37 -36.85
N ALA A 57 -1.71 9.48 -37.05
CA ALA A 57 -0.56 9.79 -36.20
C ALA A 57 -0.97 10.04 -34.75
N SER A 58 -2.09 10.74 -34.52
CA SER A 58 -2.62 11.01 -33.19
C SER A 58 -2.89 9.72 -32.42
N GLU A 59 -3.57 8.76 -33.05
CA GLU A 59 -3.84 7.45 -32.45
C GLU A 59 -2.55 6.69 -32.12
N GLN A 60 -1.58 6.68 -33.05
CA GLN A 60 -0.30 6.01 -32.84
C GLN A 60 0.55 6.67 -31.75
N LEU A 61 0.54 8.01 -31.67
CA LEU A 61 1.28 8.75 -30.66
C LEU A 61 0.66 8.57 -29.27
N LEU A 62 -0.68 8.46 -29.16
CA LEU A 62 -1.39 8.11 -27.94
C LEU A 62 -1.08 6.68 -27.48
N ARG A 63 -1.22 5.69 -28.37
CA ARG A 63 -0.94 4.28 -28.08
C ARG A 63 0.49 4.07 -27.59
N ARG A 64 1.43 4.85 -28.12
CA ARG A 64 2.86 4.77 -27.78
C ARG A 64 3.26 5.71 -26.64
N LYS A 65 2.30 6.37 -25.99
CA LYS A 65 2.51 7.35 -24.90
C LYS A 65 3.52 8.47 -25.27
N ILE A 66 3.62 8.80 -26.56
CA ILE A 66 4.42 9.94 -27.07
C ILE A 66 3.64 11.24 -26.87
N SER A 67 2.31 11.16 -26.99
CA SER A 67 1.35 12.19 -26.56
C SER A 67 0.39 11.61 -25.52
N TYR A 68 -0.10 12.46 -24.61
CA TYR A 68 -1.13 12.12 -23.63
C TYR A 68 -2.52 12.66 -23.99
N ALA A 69 -2.60 13.44 -25.07
CA ALA A 69 -3.84 13.99 -25.62
C ALA A 69 -3.85 13.82 -27.15
N PRO A 70 -5.03 13.67 -27.78
CA PRO A 70 -5.17 13.74 -29.22
C PRO A 70 -4.54 15.01 -29.78
N LEU A 71 -3.97 14.93 -30.99
CA LEU A 71 -3.24 16.07 -31.58
C LEU A 71 -4.13 17.32 -31.73
N TRP A 72 -5.43 17.13 -31.94
CA TRP A 72 -6.41 18.21 -32.10
C TRP A 72 -6.75 18.93 -30.79
N GLU A 73 -6.41 18.38 -29.63
CA GLU A 73 -6.55 19.07 -28.34
C GLU A 73 -5.34 19.97 -28.05
N ILE A 74 -4.28 19.86 -28.86
CA ILE A 74 -3.05 20.63 -28.68
C ILE A 74 -3.17 21.95 -29.45
N THR A 75 -3.52 22.99 -28.73
CA THR A 75 -3.69 24.35 -29.27
C THR A 75 -2.46 25.25 -29.08
N LYS A 76 -1.50 24.84 -28.24
CA LYS A 76 -0.25 25.58 -27.99
C LYS A 76 0.87 25.11 -28.92
N HIS A 77 1.52 26.04 -29.62
CA HIS A 77 2.65 25.75 -30.50
C HIS A 77 3.78 24.99 -29.79
N SER A 78 4.21 25.44 -28.60
CA SER A 78 5.29 24.80 -27.85
C SER A 78 4.96 23.35 -27.47
N ALA A 79 3.73 23.09 -27.02
CA ALA A 79 3.29 21.75 -26.66
C ALA A 79 3.29 20.79 -27.86
N PHE A 80 2.85 21.25 -29.04
CA PHE A 80 2.89 20.43 -30.24
C PHE A 80 4.33 20.25 -30.76
N GLU A 81 5.18 21.28 -30.66
CA GLU A 81 6.59 21.20 -31.05
C GLU A 81 7.36 20.16 -30.23
N ASP A 82 7.08 20.07 -28.93
CA ASP A 82 7.68 19.04 -28.07
C ASP A 82 7.24 17.64 -28.48
N ILE A 83 5.96 17.44 -28.81
CA ILE A 83 5.43 16.14 -29.27
C ILE A 83 5.99 15.79 -30.65
N TYR A 84 6.12 16.77 -31.55
CA TYR A 84 6.72 16.60 -32.86
C TYR A 84 8.18 16.17 -32.75
N LYS A 85 8.98 16.80 -31.87
CA LYS A 85 10.38 16.41 -31.62
C LYS A 85 10.48 15.01 -31.00
N LYS A 86 9.66 14.70 -29.99
CA LYS A 86 9.60 13.36 -29.39
C LYS A 86 9.26 12.28 -30.42
N ALA A 87 8.34 12.56 -31.35
CA ALA A 87 8.01 11.64 -32.44
C ALA A 87 9.17 11.46 -33.43
N MET A 88 9.97 12.50 -33.70
CA MET A 88 11.17 12.40 -34.56
C MET A 88 12.29 11.56 -33.92
N ASP A 89 12.49 11.72 -32.62
CA ASP A 89 13.55 11.04 -31.87
C ASP A 89 13.17 9.60 -31.49
N ASN A 90 11.88 9.25 -31.61
CA ASN A 90 11.39 7.91 -31.36
C ASN A 90 11.74 6.96 -32.52
N LYS A 91 12.81 6.16 -32.31
CA LYS A 91 13.31 5.16 -33.27
C LYS A 91 12.23 4.13 -33.67
N PHE A 92 11.31 3.79 -32.78
CA PHE A 92 10.25 2.82 -33.05
C PHE A 92 9.10 3.37 -33.90
N PHE A 93 8.70 4.63 -33.69
CA PHE A 93 7.73 5.34 -34.55
C PHE A 93 8.23 5.41 -36.00
N ARG A 94 9.55 5.56 -36.20
CA ARG A 94 10.19 5.61 -37.52
C ARG A 94 10.26 4.26 -38.24
N ILE A 95 10.35 3.16 -37.52
CA ILE A 95 10.65 1.83 -38.09
C ILE A 95 9.37 1.02 -38.32
N LEU A 96 8.44 1.02 -37.37
CA LEU A 96 7.27 0.14 -37.39
C LEU A 96 6.13 0.67 -38.27
N ASP A 97 6.00 1.99 -38.43
CA ASP A 97 5.01 2.60 -39.30
C ASP A 97 5.63 3.71 -40.16
N ARG A 98 6.54 3.29 -41.04
CA ARG A 98 7.30 4.19 -41.91
C ARG A 98 6.40 5.11 -42.75
N LYS A 99 5.21 4.64 -43.16
CA LYS A 99 4.27 5.41 -43.98
C LYS A 99 3.57 6.51 -43.16
N THR A 100 3.00 6.17 -42.01
CA THR A 100 2.36 7.16 -41.13
C THR A 100 3.38 8.13 -40.56
N CYS A 101 4.58 7.66 -40.21
CA CYS A 101 5.67 8.50 -39.71
C CYS A 101 6.14 9.53 -40.75
N SER A 102 6.35 9.10 -42.00
CA SER A 102 6.75 10.02 -43.08
C SER A 102 5.65 11.04 -43.41
N ALA A 103 4.38 10.60 -43.40
CA ALA A 103 3.24 11.48 -43.60
C ALA A 103 3.10 12.48 -42.44
N PHE A 104 3.25 12.03 -41.19
CA PHE A 104 3.24 12.89 -40.00
C PHE A 104 4.37 13.91 -40.00
N PHE A 105 5.59 13.57 -40.41
CA PHE A 105 6.68 14.55 -40.45
C PHE A 105 6.44 15.65 -41.47
N ARG A 106 5.79 15.34 -42.60
CA ARG A 106 5.37 16.33 -43.59
C ARG A 106 4.18 17.15 -43.11
N ASP A 107 3.14 16.48 -42.62
CA ASP A 107 1.83 17.08 -42.33
C ASP A 107 1.82 17.78 -40.97
N GLY A 108 2.56 17.26 -40.00
CA GLY A 108 2.81 17.89 -38.69
C GLY A 108 3.58 19.20 -38.79
N GLN A 109 4.41 19.40 -39.82
CA GLN A 109 5.01 20.72 -40.09
C GLN A 109 3.97 21.76 -40.52
N LEU A 110 2.93 21.33 -41.23
CA LEU A 110 1.82 22.22 -41.58
C LEU A 110 1.02 22.60 -40.33
N TYR A 111 0.81 21.64 -39.42
CA TYR A 111 0.14 21.90 -38.16
C TYR A 111 0.97 22.81 -37.22
N LEU A 112 2.30 22.64 -37.18
CA LEU A 112 3.20 23.59 -36.49
C LEU A 112 3.07 25.00 -37.05
N LYS A 113 3.06 25.16 -38.38
CA LYS A 113 2.87 26.47 -39.03
C LYS A 113 1.50 27.07 -38.73
N PHE A 114 0.47 26.25 -38.66
CA PHE A 114 -0.87 26.65 -38.25
C PHE A 114 -0.86 27.18 -36.81
N LEU A 115 -0.36 26.41 -35.84
CA LEU A 115 -0.31 26.86 -34.44
C LEU A 115 0.60 28.08 -34.25
N LYS A 116 1.68 28.20 -35.03
CA LYS A 116 2.56 29.38 -35.03
C LYS A 116 1.84 30.64 -35.52
N SER A 117 0.84 30.49 -36.38
CA SER A 117 0.00 31.61 -36.83
C SER A 117 -1.00 32.11 -35.78
N LYS A 118 -1.00 31.52 -34.58
CA LYS A 118 -1.90 31.85 -33.45
C LYS A 118 -3.37 31.89 -33.88
N PRO A 119 -3.92 30.74 -34.30
CA PRO A 119 -5.29 30.68 -34.79
C PRO A 119 -6.26 31.01 -33.66
N VAL A 120 -7.26 31.84 -33.95
CA VAL A 120 -8.32 32.16 -33.00
C VAL A 120 -9.43 31.12 -33.16
N PHE A 121 -9.71 30.38 -32.10
CA PHE A 121 -10.80 29.40 -32.07
C PHE A 121 -12.10 30.15 -31.70
N HIS A 122 -12.86 30.59 -32.71
CA HIS A 122 -14.09 31.35 -32.48
C HIS A 122 -15.19 30.46 -31.90
N ARG A 123 -15.46 30.63 -30.61
CA ARG A 123 -16.65 30.10 -29.94
C ARG A 123 -17.88 30.85 -30.47
N LYS A 124 -18.75 30.19 -31.22
CA LYS A 124 -20.12 30.71 -31.41
C LYS A 124 -20.87 30.46 -30.10
N ILE A 125 -20.84 31.42 -29.19
CA ILE A 125 -21.82 31.55 -28.12
C ILE A 125 -22.67 32.76 -28.45
N SER A 126 -23.95 32.51 -28.71
CA SER A 126 -24.96 33.54 -28.82
C SER A 126 -25.16 34.17 -27.44
N GLY A 127 -24.80 35.46 -27.32
CA GLY A 127 -25.31 36.49 -26.40
C GLY A 127 -25.33 36.23 -24.88
N VAL A 128 -25.08 37.16 -23.97
CA VAL A 128 -24.93 38.62 -23.96
C VAL A 128 -24.52 38.98 -22.51
N ILE A 129 -23.46 39.82 -22.35
CA ILE A 129 -23.21 40.83 -21.27
C ILE A 129 -23.09 40.35 -19.80
N SER A 130 -22.23 40.87 -18.91
CA SER A 130 -21.09 41.82 -18.95
C SER A 130 -20.28 41.67 -17.65
N ALA A 131 -19.10 42.27 -17.69
CA ALA A 131 -18.20 42.55 -16.58
C ALA A 131 -18.81 43.37 -15.42
N ASN A 132 -18.39 43.05 -14.19
CA ASN A 132 -17.51 43.92 -13.40
C ASN A 132 -16.83 43.15 -12.25
N ASP A 133 -15.50 43.26 -12.25
CA ASP A 133 -14.57 43.46 -11.12
C ASP A 133 -15.04 43.21 -9.67
N GLU A 134 -14.32 42.33 -8.97
CA GLU A 134 -13.36 42.68 -7.89
C GLU A 134 -13.15 41.51 -6.90
N ASN A 135 -11.88 41.30 -6.53
CA ASN A 135 -11.32 40.35 -5.56
C ASN A 135 -11.16 38.87 -5.96
N LEU A 136 -9.89 38.53 -6.21
CA LEU A 136 -9.29 37.29 -5.70
C LEU A 136 -9.46 37.26 -4.16
N THR A 137 -10.64 36.88 -3.66
CA THR A 137 -10.80 36.49 -2.27
C THR A 137 -10.12 35.14 -2.08
N ALA A 138 -9.16 35.10 -1.15
CA ALA A 138 -8.53 33.87 -0.68
C ALA A 138 -9.61 32.81 -0.43
N ARG A 139 -9.46 31.63 -1.03
CA ARG A 139 -10.34 30.48 -0.71
C ARG A 139 -10.24 30.23 0.80
N MET A 140 -11.29 30.58 1.54
CA MET A 140 -11.37 30.42 2.98
C MET A 140 -11.18 28.94 3.33
N THR A 141 -10.16 28.62 4.11
CA THR A 141 -9.86 27.23 4.48
C THR A 141 -10.83 26.74 5.56
N ILE A 142 -10.88 25.42 5.80
CA ILE A 142 -11.73 24.84 6.86
C ILE A 142 -11.35 25.43 8.23
N LYS A 143 -10.05 25.62 8.50
CA LYS A 143 -9.56 26.21 9.74
C LYS A 143 -10.02 27.67 9.90
N ASP A 144 -9.92 28.48 8.84
CA ASP A 144 -10.37 29.89 8.86
C ASP A 144 -11.90 29.99 9.06
N ALA A 145 -12.66 29.09 8.43
CA ALA A 145 -14.11 29.02 8.59
C ALA A 145 -14.51 28.65 10.03
N ILE A 146 -13.77 27.77 10.70
CA ILE A 146 -14.01 27.40 12.11
C ILE A 146 -13.71 28.56 13.04
N ILE A 147 -12.56 29.25 12.88
CA ILE A 147 -12.19 30.42 13.69
C ILE A 147 -13.30 31.47 13.58
N LYS A 148 -13.73 31.79 12.36
CA LYS A 148 -14.77 32.79 12.12
C LYS A 148 -16.12 32.45 12.75
N VAL A 149 -16.48 31.17 12.82
CA VAL A 149 -17.70 30.73 13.51
C VAL A 149 -17.58 30.90 15.02
N LEU A 150 -16.45 30.50 15.62
CA LEU A 150 -16.23 30.61 17.06
C LEU A 150 -16.05 32.07 17.52
N GLU A 151 -15.47 32.94 16.68
CA GLU A 151 -15.42 34.38 16.91
C GLU A 151 -16.82 35.02 16.88
N ALA A 152 -17.69 34.61 15.94
CA ALA A 152 -19.00 35.22 15.77
C ALA A 152 -20.04 34.78 16.81
N GLU A 153 -19.91 33.56 17.35
CA GLU A 153 -20.86 32.98 18.30
C GLU A 153 -20.45 33.19 19.77
N GLU A 154 -19.21 33.65 20.01
CA GLU A 154 -18.63 34.00 21.33
C GLU A 154 -18.90 32.94 22.45
N ARG A 155 -19.05 31.68 22.07
CA ARG A 155 -19.33 30.55 22.99
C ARG A 155 -18.64 29.28 22.53
N ALA A 156 -18.38 28.39 23.47
CA ALA A 156 -17.92 27.05 23.16
C ALA A 156 -19.04 26.25 22.45
N MET A 157 -18.68 25.54 21.38
CA MET A 157 -19.62 24.81 20.53
C MET A 157 -19.16 23.38 20.29
N THR A 158 -20.09 22.46 20.08
CA THR A 158 -19.79 21.09 19.60
C THR A 158 -19.36 21.08 18.13
N VAL A 159 -18.73 20.01 17.66
CA VAL A 159 -18.32 19.89 16.23
C VAL A 159 -19.53 19.98 15.32
N GLU A 160 -20.65 19.38 15.73
CA GLU A 160 -21.90 19.33 15.00
C GLU A 160 -22.52 20.73 14.84
N GLU A 161 -22.47 21.56 15.89
CA GLU A 161 -22.89 22.96 15.84
C GLU A 161 -21.95 23.80 14.97
N ILE A 162 -20.63 23.64 15.09
CA ILE A 162 -19.64 24.35 14.27
C ILE A 162 -19.86 24.04 12.78
N TYR A 163 -19.99 22.76 12.44
CA TYR A 163 -20.28 22.33 11.07
C TYR A 163 -21.58 22.95 10.55
N SER A 164 -22.65 22.91 11.34
CA SER A 164 -23.95 23.47 10.97
C SER A 164 -23.88 24.98 10.73
N SER A 165 -23.11 25.72 11.54
CA SER A 165 -22.87 27.16 11.36
C SER A 165 -22.03 27.47 10.12
N ILE A 166 -21.01 26.67 9.80
CA ILE A 166 -20.21 26.83 8.56
C ILE A 166 -21.09 26.73 7.31
N ILE A 167 -22.01 25.74 7.28
CA ILE A 167 -22.94 25.56 6.17
C ILE A 167 -23.97 26.68 6.13
N LYS A 168 -24.58 27.03 7.27
CA LYS A 168 -25.62 28.07 7.38
C LYS A 168 -25.09 29.43 6.93
N GLN A 169 -23.85 29.75 7.27
CA GLN A 169 -23.20 31.01 6.91
C GLN A 169 -22.46 30.94 5.55
N ASN A 170 -22.56 29.81 4.84
CA ASN A 170 -21.91 29.53 3.55
C ASN A 170 -20.40 29.83 3.54
N LEU A 171 -19.72 29.49 4.65
CA LEU A 171 -18.31 29.81 4.88
C LEU A 171 -17.35 28.84 4.18
N HIS A 172 -17.77 27.59 3.95
CA HIS A 172 -16.97 26.58 3.26
C HIS A 172 -17.85 25.45 2.70
N THR A 173 -17.45 24.86 1.56
CA THR A 173 -18.14 23.71 0.96
C THR A 173 -17.34 22.42 1.16
N PHE A 174 -17.98 21.38 1.68
CA PHE A 174 -17.31 20.09 1.96
C PHE A 174 -17.58 19.09 0.84
N GLY A 175 -16.52 18.50 0.28
CA GLY A 175 -16.60 17.37 -0.67
C GLY A 175 -16.41 15.99 -0.01
N ALA A 176 -16.31 15.92 1.32
CA ALA A 176 -16.04 14.69 2.05
C ALA A 176 -17.31 13.90 2.36
N GLN A 177 -17.25 12.57 2.36
CA GLN A 177 -18.38 11.70 2.72
C GLN A 177 -18.84 11.87 4.18
N ASN A 178 -17.95 12.31 5.09
CA ASN A 178 -18.30 12.68 6.47
C ASN A 178 -17.66 14.02 6.85
N PRO A 179 -18.31 15.15 6.52
CA PRO A 179 -17.80 16.50 6.78
C PRO A 179 -17.56 16.80 8.27
N VAL A 180 -18.41 16.28 9.16
CA VAL A 180 -18.30 16.49 10.62
C VAL A 180 -16.99 15.90 11.16
N LYS A 181 -16.58 14.71 10.69
CA LYS A 181 -15.29 14.11 11.05
C LYS A 181 -14.11 14.96 10.58
N VAL A 182 -14.21 15.59 9.41
CA VAL A 182 -13.18 16.49 8.86
C VAL A 182 -13.04 17.73 9.74
N VAL A 183 -14.15 18.36 10.13
CA VAL A 183 -14.16 19.50 11.07
C VAL A 183 -13.51 19.11 12.40
N ARG A 184 -13.92 17.97 13.01
CA ARG A 184 -13.34 17.46 14.26
C ARG A 184 -11.84 17.29 14.18
N THR A 185 -11.39 16.60 13.14
CA THR A 185 -9.97 16.29 12.93
C THR A 185 -9.16 17.58 12.76
N THR A 186 -9.69 18.55 12.02
CA THR A 186 -9.04 19.86 11.80
C THR A 186 -8.90 20.65 13.12
N ILE A 187 -9.92 20.63 13.98
CA ILE A 187 -9.86 21.28 15.30
C ILE A 187 -8.85 20.56 16.21
N GLU A 188 -8.91 19.22 16.27
CA GLU A 188 -8.04 18.42 17.14
C GLU A 188 -6.55 18.51 16.75
N TYR A 189 -6.23 18.74 15.46
CA TYR A 189 -4.86 19.00 14.99
C TYR A 189 -4.31 20.36 15.42
N ALA A 190 -5.18 21.35 15.65
CA ALA A 190 -4.83 22.72 16.03
C ALA A 190 -5.23 23.06 17.48
N CYS A 191 -5.38 22.03 18.33
CA CYS A 191 -5.79 22.18 19.73
C CYS A 191 -4.64 21.94 20.73
N GLU A 192 -4.58 22.77 21.77
CA GLU A 192 -3.52 22.77 22.80
C GLU A 192 -3.41 21.42 23.54
N ASN A 193 -4.55 20.84 23.93
CA ASN A 193 -4.64 19.64 24.78
C ASN A 193 -4.84 18.32 24.01
N SER A 194 -4.48 18.24 22.72
CA SER A 194 -4.67 17.01 21.93
C SER A 194 -3.50 16.01 22.06
N GLY A 195 -3.81 14.71 21.93
CA GLY A 195 -2.83 13.61 21.98
C GLY A 195 -2.12 13.29 20.65
N TYR A 196 -2.24 14.15 19.63
CA TYR A 196 -1.65 13.92 18.31
C TYR A 196 -0.16 14.31 18.26
N SER A 197 0.66 13.48 17.60
CA SER A 197 2.13 13.64 17.55
C SER A 197 2.64 14.68 16.54
N ASN A 198 1.80 15.15 15.62
CA ASN A 198 2.09 16.22 14.65
C ASN A 198 1.10 17.38 14.88
N LYS A 199 1.43 18.29 15.80
CA LYS A 199 0.59 19.46 16.12
C LYS A 199 0.95 20.65 15.23
N ASP A 200 -0.04 21.51 14.98
CA ASP A 200 0.24 22.84 14.44
C ASP A 200 1.12 23.64 15.43
N PRO A 201 2.12 24.40 14.95
CA PRO A 201 3.09 25.08 15.82
C PRO A 201 2.47 26.20 16.69
N ILE A 202 1.24 26.63 16.39
CA ILE A 202 0.46 27.60 17.16
C ILE A 202 -0.92 26.99 17.41
N PRO A 203 -1.27 26.58 18.65
CA PRO A 203 -2.61 26.09 18.96
C PRO A 203 -3.62 27.24 18.87
N CYS A 204 -4.74 27.02 18.19
CA CYS A 204 -5.80 28.03 18.00
C CYS A 204 -7.08 27.67 18.78
N PHE A 205 -7.21 26.43 19.25
CA PHE A 205 -8.45 25.91 19.85
C PHE A 205 -8.20 25.21 21.20
N CYS A 206 -9.20 25.26 22.08
CA CYS A 206 -9.29 24.51 23.34
C CYS A 206 -10.40 23.45 23.27
N ILE A 207 -10.25 22.34 24.01
CA ILE A 207 -11.28 21.30 24.16
C ILE A 207 -11.71 21.24 25.62
N GLU A 208 -13.01 21.35 25.85
CA GLU A 208 -13.65 21.16 27.15
C GLU A 208 -14.77 20.10 27.02
N ARG A 209 -15.30 19.64 28.16
CA ARG A 209 -16.50 18.82 28.20
C ARG A 209 -17.63 19.61 28.84
N ASN A 210 -18.80 19.60 28.22
CA ASN A 210 -20.01 20.19 28.79
C ASN A 210 -20.65 19.27 29.85
N ASP A 211 -21.72 19.73 30.49
CA ASP A 211 -22.47 19.00 31.52
C ASP A 211 -23.04 17.65 31.03
N ASP A 212 -23.17 17.45 29.72
CA ASP A 212 -23.61 16.20 29.08
C ASP A 212 -22.45 15.26 28.68
N ASP A 213 -21.23 15.51 29.18
CA ASP A 213 -19.99 14.80 28.83
C ASP A 213 -19.57 14.88 27.35
N LYS A 214 -20.15 15.82 26.58
CA LYS A 214 -19.83 16.06 25.17
C LYS A 214 -18.70 17.07 25.04
N ARG A 215 -17.82 16.83 24.06
CA ARG A 215 -16.70 17.74 23.74
C ARG A 215 -17.20 19.02 23.08
N ILE A 216 -16.85 20.16 23.66
CA ILE A 216 -17.07 21.50 23.13
C ILE A 216 -15.73 22.18 22.87
N TYR A 217 -15.69 23.12 21.92
CA TYR A 217 -14.48 23.75 21.43
C TYR A 217 -14.59 25.29 21.47
N SER A 218 -13.52 25.95 21.88
CA SER A 218 -13.39 27.42 22.01
C SER A 218 -12.03 27.90 21.47
N LEU A 219 -11.83 29.22 21.31
CA LEU A 219 -10.55 29.81 20.89
C LEU A 219 -9.61 30.01 22.09
N VAL A 220 -8.30 29.82 21.87
CA VAL A 220 -7.26 30.03 22.91
C VAL A 220 -7.05 31.54 23.13
N GLU A 221 -7.22 32.03 24.37
CA GLU A 221 -6.76 33.38 24.75
C GLU A 221 -5.24 33.39 24.92
N LEU A 222 -4.52 34.10 24.04
CA LEU A 222 -3.07 34.26 24.13
C LEU A 222 -2.71 35.39 25.09
N GLU A 223 -2.32 35.06 26.32
CA GLU A 223 -1.59 35.96 27.23
C GLU A 223 -0.07 35.74 27.16
N PRO A 224 0.75 36.80 27.31
CA PRO A 224 2.19 36.74 27.03
C PRO A 224 3.03 36.04 28.11
N TYR A 225 3.94 35.20 27.61
CA TYR A 225 5.01 34.44 28.26
C TYR A 225 5.68 35.11 29.49
N GLN A 226 5.81 34.37 30.60
CA GLN A 226 6.84 34.61 31.61
C GLN A 226 7.57 33.32 32.00
N ASP A 227 8.89 33.48 32.04
CA ASP A 227 9.96 32.53 32.33
C ASP A 227 10.03 32.20 33.83
N THR A 228 10.43 30.98 34.19
CA THR A 228 11.41 30.69 35.26
C THR A 228 11.64 29.18 35.47
N SER A 229 12.93 28.84 35.38
CA SER A 229 13.68 27.73 36.00
C SER A 229 13.12 27.19 37.33
N GLU A 230 13.36 25.95 37.77
CA GLU A 230 14.66 25.42 38.22
C GLU A 230 14.46 24.06 38.96
N HIS A 231 15.52 23.21 39.09
CA HIS A 231 15.77 22.11 40.08
C HIS A 231 15.88 20.63 39.61
N ASN A 232 17.12 20.28 39.26
CA ASN A 232 18.02 19.25 39.83
C ASN A 232 17.62 17.78 40.09
N TYR A 233 18.48 16.92 39.53
CA TYR A 233 18.68 15.49 39.79
C TYR A 233 19.30 15.21 41.17
N HIS A 234 18.91 14.10 41.81
CA HIS A 234 19.74 13.44 42.83
C HIS A 234 19.74 11.91 42.70
N PHE A 235 20.95 11.34 42.80
CA PHE A 235 21.31 9.93 42.82
C PHE A 235 21.47 9.45 44.28
N VAL A 236 21.00 8.24 44.62
CA VAL A 236 21.43 7.48 45.80
C VAL A 236 21.42 5.97 45.48
N GLU A 237 22.57 5.33 45.64
CA GLU A 237 22.74 3.89 45.87
C GLU A 237 22.85 3.63 47.38
N THR A 238 22.22 2.58 47.90
CA THR A 238 22.89 1.50 48.69
C THR A 238 21.91 0.39 49.10
N SER A 239 22.47 -0.80 49.18
CA SER A 239 21.93 -2.15 49.36
C SER A 239 21.32 -2.49 50.73
N SER A 240 20.33 -3.39 50.77
CA SER A 240 20.37 -4.59 51.62
C SER A 240 19.29 -5.62 51.20
N GLU A 241 19.66 -6.89 51.25
CA GLU A 241 18.81 -8.07 51.01
C GLU A 241 18.16 -8.55 52.32
N SER A 242 16.87 -8.85 52.27
CA SER A 242 16.21 -10.08 52.79
C SER A 242 14.68 -9.86 52.80
N ASP A 243 13.94 -10.49 51.88
CA ASP A 243 13.22 -11.77 52.06
C ASP A 243 11.84 -11.51 52.69
N PHE A 244 10.73 -11.55 51.94
CA PHE A 244 9.97 -12.80 51.71
C PHE A 244 9.03 -12.78 50.49
N LEU A 245 9.24 -11.89 49.49
CA LEU A 245 8.38 -11.78 48.28
C LEU A 245 9.11 -12.00 46.93
N LYS A 246 10.38 -12.43 46.95
CA LYS A 246 11.27 -12.54 45.78
C LYS A 246 11.09 -13.78 44.91
N MET A 247 10.24 -14.74 45.27
CA MET A 247 10.22 -16.06 44.60
C MET A 247 9.52 -16.08 43.23
N GLY A 248 8.69 -15.07 42.90
CA GLY A 248 7.95 -15.00 41.63
C GLY A 248 8.74 -14.39 40.46
N ILE A 249 9.45 -13.27 40.68
CA ILE A 249 10.23 -12.59 39.62
C ILE A 249 11.45 -13.40 39.18
N VAL A 250 12.11 -14.08 40.11
CA VAL A 250 13.34 -14.85 39.87
C VAL A 250 13.12 -16.01 38.88
N ASN A 251 11.87 -16.43 38.65
CA ASN A 251 11.54 -17.49 37.69
C ASN A 251 11.22 -17.01 36.26
N ILE A 252 10.94 -15.73 36.03
CA ILE A 252 10.54 -15.23 34.69
C ILE A 252 11.77 -14.83 33.85
N TRP A 253 12.76 -14.18 34.48
CA TRP A 253 14.01 -13.82 33.83
C TRP A 253 15.18 -13.96 34.81
N ASN A 254 16.05 -14.94 34.55
CA ASN A 254 17.28 -15.21 35.29
C ASN A 254 18.40 -15.64 34.34
N GLU A 255 19.61 -15.88 34.85
CA GLU A 255 20.77 -16.24 34.01
C GLU A 255 20.55 -17.52 33.18
N SER A 256 19.81 -18.50 33.72
CA SER A 256 19.47 -19.73 33.00
C SER A 256 18.47 -19.46 31.87
N VAL A 257 17.46 -18.62 32.10
CA VAL A 257 16.47 -18.22 31.09
C VAL A 257 17.13 -17.35 30.01
N GLU A 258 18.01 -16.42 30.39
CA GLU A 258 18.75 -15.57 29.45
C GLU A 258 19.57 -16.42 28.46
N LYS A 259 20.24 -17.48 28.96
CA LYS A 259 21.01 -18.41 28.14
C LYS A 259 20.10 -19.23 27.20
N ARG A 260 19.04 -19.84 27.73
CA ARG A 260 18.07 -20.62 26.92
C ARG A 260 17.37 -19.78 25.87
N PHE A 261 17.04 -18.52 26.19
CA PHE A 261 16.44 -17.61 25.23
C PHE A 261 17.41 -17.25 24.10
N GLN A 262 18.69 -17.05 24.40
CA GLN A 262 19.71 -16.85 23.37
C GLN A 262 19.86 -18.07 22.45
N GLU A 263 19.93 -19.26 23.03
CA GLU A 263 20.03 -20.53 22.28
C GLU A 263 18.77 -20.75 21.40
N TRP A 264 17.59 -20.43 21.92
CA TRP A 264 16.34 -20.49 21.18
C TRP A 264 16.29 -19.49 20.01
N LEU A 265 16.74 -18.25 20.20
CA LEU A 265 16.83 -17.27 19.11
C LEU A 265 17.78 -17.74 18.00
N GLU A 266 18.89 -18.37 18.35
CA GLU A 266 19.83 -18.93 17.37
C GLU A 266 19.24 -20.15 16.65
N TYR A 267 18.49 -21.01 17.35
CA TYR A 267 17.75 -22.13 16.78
C TYR A 267 16.65 -21.67 15.80
N GLU A 268 15.93 -20.60 16.12
CA GLU A 268 14.90 -19.98 15.26
C GLU A 268 15.48 -19.15 14.09
N ASN A 269 16.77 -19.35 13.75
CA ASN A 269 17.49 -18.69 12.67
C ASN A 269 17.53 -17.15 12.74
N TYR A 270 17.49 -16.56 13.95
CA TYR A 270 17.78 -15.13 14.07
C TYR A 270 19.25 -14.87 13.77
N ALA A 271 19.53 -13.81 13.00
CA ALA A 271 20.90 -13.36 12.80
C ALA A 271 21.57 -13.12 14.16
N LYS A 272 22.82 -13.58 14.33
CA LYS A 272 23.56 -13.53 15.62
C LYS A 272 23.53 -12.15 16.30
N LYS A 273 23.66 -11.08 15.49
CA LYS A 273 23.58 -9.69 15.96
C LYS A 273 22.18 -9.33 16.48
N THR A 274 21.13 -9.80 15.82
CA THR A 274 19.73 -9.61 16.24
C THR A 274 19.41 -10.39 17.52
N ALA A 275 19.88 -11.64 17.62
CA ALA A 275 19.69 -12.47 18.82
C ALA A 275 20.32 -11.80 20.06
N GLN A 276 21.57 -11.35 19.94
CA GLN A 276 22.26 -10.62 21.02
C GLN A 276 21.54 -9.31 21.39
N ASN A 277 21.04 -8.58 20.39
CA ASN A 277 20.29 -7.35 20.60
C ASN A 277 18.98 -7.61 21.35
N TYR A 278 18.24 -8.67 21.00
CA TYR A 278 16.98 -9.03 21.65
C TYR A 278 17.21 -9.51 23.08
N ARG A 279 18.23 -10.35 23.32
CA ARG A 279 18.62 -10.77 24.67
C ARG A 279 18.95 -9.58 25.57
N ARG A 280 19.77 -8.64 25.08
CA ARG A 280 20.14 -7.42 25.81
C ARG A 280 18.95 -6.52 26.08
N ALA A 281 18.05 -6.37 25.10
CA ALA A 281 16.83 -5.60 25.25
C ALA A 281 15.92 -6.18 26.34
N VAL A 282 15.65 -7.50 26.32
CA VAL A 282 14.83 -8.15 27.36
C VAL A 282 15.47 -8.02 28.74
N LYS A 283 16.78 -8.23 28.86
CA LYS A 283 17.53 -8.02 30.12
C LYS A 283 17.36 -6.59 30.65
N GLN A 284 17.46 -5.60 29.76
CA GLN A 284 17.31 -4.20 30.12
C GLN A 284 15.89 -3.86 30.57
N ILE A 285 14.88 -4.45 29.92
CA ILE A 285 13.46 -4.24 30.27
C ILE A 285 13.17 -4.79 31.67
N PHE A 286 13.55 -6.04 31.96
CA PHE A 286 13.33 -6.63 33.29
C PHE A 286 14.13 -5.92 34.40
N ARG A 287 15.26 -5.29 34.07
CA ARG A 287 16.03 -4.47 35.02
C ARG A 287 15.35 -3.12 35.30
N ASN A 288 14.87 -2.45 34.25
CA ASN A 288 14.36 -1.08 34.36
C ASN A 288 12.88 -1.02 34.78
N TYR A 289 12.13 -2.10 34.57
CA TYR A 289 10.69 -2.17 34.80
C TYR A 289 10.32 -3.38 35.67
N SER A 290 11.15 -3.68 36.67
CA SER A 290 10.99 -4.83 37.58
C SER A 290 9.74 -4.74 38.45
N GLU A 291 9.33 -3.52 38.85
CA GLU A 291 8.11 -3.31 39.64
C GLU A 291 6.84 -3.69 38.86
N LEU A 292 6.80 -3.38 37.57
CA LEU A 292 5.71 -3.78 36.68
C LEU A 292 5.69 -5.32 36.49
N ALA A 293 6.86 -5.96 36.49
CA ALA A 293 6.96 -7.42 36.44
C ALA A 293 6.46 -8.06 37.75
N GLN A 294 6.72 -7.44 38.90
CA GLN A 294 6.17 -7.89 40.19
C GLN A 294 4.65 -7.80 40.17
N LYS A 295 4.11 -6.68 39.67
CA LYS A 295 2.67 -6.43 39.61
C LYS A 295 1.95 -7.44 38.71
N SER A 296 2.58 -7.89 37.62
CA SER A 296 2.03 -8.94 36.76
C SER A 296 2.05 -10.34 37.36
N ALA A 297 2.89 -10.58 38.38
CA ALA A 297 3.04 -11.90 39.01
C ALA A 297 2.02 -12.16 40.12
N ASN A 298 1.35 -11.11 40.63
CA ASN A 298 0.25 -11.28 41.57
C ASN A 298 -0.99 -11.78 40.82
N ASP A 299 -1.68 -12.77 41.41
CA ASP A 299 -2.93 -13.35 40.91
C ASP A 299 -2.85 -14.18 39.61
N SER A 300 -1.69 -14.76 39.28
CA SER A 300 -1.52 -15.58 38.07
C SER A 300 -0.86 -16.94 38.37
N HIS A 301 -1.41 -18.02 37.79
CA HIS A 301 -0.94 -19.40 38.03
C HIS A 301 0.03 -19.94 36.97
N GLY A 302 0.46 -19.14 35.98
CA GLY A 302 1.36 -19.60 34.91
C GLY A 302 2.32 -18.54 34.35
N THR A 303 3.56 -18.92 34.07
CA THR A 303 4.65 -18.02 33.61
C THR A 303 4.33 -17.29 32.31
N LEU A 304 3.66 -17.93 31.35
CA LEU A 304 3.27 -17.30 30.08
C LEU A 304 2.19 -16.23 30.28
N GLU A 305 1.25 -16.47 31.19
CA GLU A 305 0.20 -15.51 31.53
C GLU A 305 0.78 -14.27 32.21
N VAL A 306 1.74 -14.48 33.12
CA VAL A 306 2.48 -13.39 33.77
C VAL A 306 3.22 -12.54 32.74
N ILE A 307 3.88 -13.16 31.74
CA ILE A 307 4.58 -12.43 30.68
C ILE A 307 3.61 -11.60 29.83
N ARG A 308 2.44 -12.14 29.48
CA ARG A 308 1.40 -11.41 28.73
C ARG A 308 0.88 -10.21 29.51
N LYS A 309 0.53 -10.41 30.79
CA LYS A 309 0.14 -9.32 31.68
C LYS A 309 1.24 -8.27 31.82
N TYR A 310 2.49 -8.69 31.93
CA TYR A 310 3.64 -7.79 31.99
C TYR A 310 3.77 -6.92 30.73
N ILE A 311 3.64 -7.52 29.54
CA ILE A 311 3.69 -6.78 28.27
C ILE A 311 2.57 -5.75 28.18
N VAL A 312 1.36 -6.09 28.63
CA VAL A 312 0.23 -5.15 28.68
C VAL A 312 0.54 -3.97 29.62
N LEU A 313 1.07 -4.25 30.82
CA LEU A 313 1.45 -3.20 31.77
C LEU A 313 2.54 -2.29 31.20
N LEU A 314 3.55 -2.84 30.52
CA LEU A 314 4.60 -2.07 29.85
C LEU A 314 4.04 -1.18 28.74
N ASN A 315 3.14 -1.69 27.90
CA ASN A 315 2.56 -0.90 26.81
C ASN A 315 1.65 0.24 27.31
N ASN A 316 1.12 0.11 28.53
CA ASN A 316 0.35 1.15 29.19
C ASN A 316 1.22 2.20 29.91
N ASP A 317 2.49 1.88 30.20
CA ASP A 317 3.44 2.77 30.87
C ASP A 317 4.05 3.80 29.89
N SER A 318 3.91 5.09 30.24
CA SER A 318 4.38 6.20 29.39
C SER A 318 5.91 6.24 29.27
N SER A 319 6.63 5.87 30.32
CA SER A 319 8.09 5.85 30.34
C SER A 319 8.66 4.72 29.47
N PHE A 320 8.01 3.55 29.46
CA PHE A 320 8.31 2.45 28.55
C PHE A 320 8.03 2.84 27.10
N ARG A 321 6.86 3.44 26.81
CA ARG A 321 6.51 3.88 25.44
C ARG A 321 7.52 4.90 24.87
N GLY A 322 7.99 5.83 25.70
CA GLY A 322 9.05 6.78 25.32
C GLY A 322 10.39 6.08 25.06
N ALA A 323 10.82 5.21 25.97
CA ALA A 323 12.08 4.46 25.84
C ALA A 323 12.09 3.51 24.64
N ASN A 324 10.95 2.87 24.33
CA ASN A 324 10.79 1.97 23.19
C ASN A 324 10.78 2.73 21.86
N SER A 325 10.10 3.88 21.79
CA SER A 325 10.03 4.71 20.58
C SER A 325 11.41 5.24 20.18
N SER A 326 12.22 5.69 21.15
CA SER A 326 13.61 6.15 20.91
C SER A 326 14.56 5.05 20.42
N ARG A 327 14.15 3.78 20.52
CA ARG A 327 14.90 2.59 20.07
C ARG A 327 14.24 1.90 18.87
N HIS A 328 13.45 2.64 18.09
CA HIS A 328 12.75 2.11 16.92
C HIS A 328 11.90 0.86 17.22
N ASN A 329 11.19 0.87 18.36
CA ASN A 329 10.30 -0.22 18.81
C ASN A 329 10.99 -1.57 19.08
N GLN A 330 12.30 -1.54 19.32
CA GLN A 330 13.10 -2.74 19.59
C GLN A 330 12.65 -3.50 20.84
N PHE A 331 12.14 -2.82 21.87
CA PHE A 331 11.68 -3.49 23.10
C PHE A 331 10.43 -4.31 22.84
N THR A 332 9.46 -3.78 22.10
CA THR A 332 8.26 -4.53 21.69
C THR A 332 8.64 -5.76 20.87
N ALA A 333 9.50 -5.61 19.86
CA ALA A 333 9.91 -6.74 19.03
C ALA A 333 10.65 -7.83 19.83
N SER A 334 11.47 -7.43 20.80
CA SER A 334 12.22 -8.35 21.67
C SER A 334 11.30 -9.06 22.67
N LEU A 335 10.30 -8.37 23.22
CA LEU A 335 9.29 -8.95 24.12
C LEU A 335 8.36 -9.93 23.40
N SER A 336 7.95 -9.64 22.16
CA SER A 336 7.18 -10.58 21.34
C SER A 336 7.98 -11.83 20.96
N ALA A 337 9.31 -11.72 20.79
CA ALA A 337 10.17 -12.89 20.65
C ALA A 337 10.27 -13.69 21.96
N PHE A 338 10.34 -13.00 23.10
CA PHE A 338 10.41 -13.60 24.42
C PHE A 338 9.12 -14.31 24.85
N GLU A 339 7.96 -13.76 24.51
CA GLU A 339 6.66 -14.42 24.70
C GLU A 339 6.59 -15.73 23.89
N ARG A 340 7.03 -15.70 22.62
CA ARG A 340 7.09 -16.90 21.76
C ARG A 340 8.05 -17.97 22.31
N PHE A 341 9.18 -17.56 22.87
CA PHE A 341 10.09 -18.47 23.54
C PHE A 341 9.36 -19.25 24.66
N TYR A 342 8.65 -18.56 25.55
CA TYR A 342 7.89 -19.22 26.62
C TYR A 342 6.72 -20.06 26.10
N ALA A 343 6.04 -19.62 25.04
CA ALA A 343 4.99 -20.41 24.39
C ALA A 343 5.54 -21.72 23.78
N SER A 344 6.74 -21.68 23.20
CA SER A 344 7.40 -22.85 22.60
C SER A 344 7.96 -23.83 23.64
N GLU A 345 8.44 -23.32 24.79
CA GLU A 345 8.90 -24.16 25.89
C GLU A 345 7.71 -24.83 26.61
N PHE A 346 6.53 -24.19 26.64
CA PHE A 346 5.28 -24.79 27.12
C PHE A 346 4.87 -26.01 26.27
N GLN A 347 4.96 -25.89 24.94
CA GLN A 347 4.67 -26.99 24.02
C GLN A 347 5.64 -28.17 24.19
N LYS A 348 6.91 -27.94 24.54
CA LYS A 348 7.88 -29.02 24.84
C LYS A 348 7.58 -29.75 26.15
N VAL A 349 7.02 -29.07 27.14
CA VAL A 349 6.60 -29.69 28.42
C VAL A 349 5.33 -30.51 28.24
N GLU A 350 4.34 -30.03 27.45
CA GLU A 350 3.18 -30.83 27.06
C GLU A 350 3.55 -32.02 26.17
N SER A 351 4.50 -31.84 25.25
CA SER A 351 4.99 -32.93 24.38
C SER A 351 5.77 -34.01 25.16
N LYS A 352 6.49 -33.64 26.21
CA LYS A 352 7.15 -34.60 27.12
C LYS A 352 6.18 -35.27 28.11
N ALA A 353 5.11 -34.59 28.51
CA ALA A 353 4.05 -35.20 29.32
C ALA A 353 3.27 -36.27 28.54
N CYS A 354 3.19 -36.12 27.20
CA CYS A 354 2.56 -37.10 26.31
C CYS A 354 3.40 -38.36 26.00
N GLU A 355 4.65 -38.47 26.49
CA GLU A 355 5.51 -39.66 26.26
C GLU A 355 5.65 -40.61 27.47
N TYR A 356 4.90 -40.39 28.56
CA TYR A 356 4.90 -41.30 29.72
C TYR A 356 3.48 -41.54 30.28
N ILE A 357 2.53 -41.98 29.44
CA ILE A 357 1.33 -42.68 29.94
C ILE A 357 0.99 -43.83 28.99
N HIS A 358 1.76 -44.91 29.10
CA HIS A 358 1.22 -46.25 28.86
C HIS A 358 1.56 -47.11 30.08
N GLU A 359 0.51 -47.81 30.55
CA GLU A 359 0.44 -48.71 31.71
C GLU A 359 0.19 -48.04 33.08
N GLN A 360 -1.07 -47.98 33.48
CA GLN A 360 -1.68 -48.81 34.54
C GLN A 360 -3.20 -48.52 34.64
N PRO A 361 -4.03 -49.47 35.14
CA PRO A 361 -5.43 -49.61 34.78
C PRO A 361 -6.44 -48.93 35.71
N ASP A 362 -7.65 -48.72 35.15
CA ASP A 362 -8.96 -48.60 35.80
C ASP A 362 -9.03 -47.96 37.19
N ALA A 363 -9.25 -46.64 37.19
CA ALA A 363 -10.08 -46.00 38.21
C ALA A 363 -10.97 -44.96 37.52
N LYS A 364 -12.26 -45.30 37.37
CA LYS A 364 -13.31 -44.35 36.98
C LYS A 364 -13.39 -43.22 38.02
N SER A 365 -12.67 -42.13 37.80
CA SER A 365 -13.03 -40.84 38.40
C SER A 365 -13.89 -40.09 37.40
N ILE A 366 -15.19 -40.03 37.69
CA ILE A 366 -16.13 -39.17 36.98
C ILE A 366 -15.78 -37.73 37.36
N SER A 367 -14.86 -37.10 36.64
CA SER A 367 -14.78 -35.64 36.60
C SER A 367 -15.70 -35.18 35.47
N PRO A 368 -16.66 -34.26 35.73
CA PRO A 368 -17.51 -33.75 34.67
C PRO A 368 -16.64 -33.10 33.58
N SER A 369 -16.98 -33.37 32.32
CA SER A 369 -16.40 -32.67 31.18
C SER A 369 -16.64 -31.17 31.37
N PRO A 370 -15.70 -30.28 31.00
CA PRO A 370 -15.90 -28.82 31.06
C PRO A 370 -17.18 -28.34 30.35
N LEU A 371 -17.71 -29.14 29.43
CA LEU A 371 -18.95 -28.89 28.69
C LEU A 371 -20.22 -29.29 29.44
N ASP A 372 -20.13 -30.10 30.51
CA ASP A 372 -21.30 -30.58 31.28
C ASP A 372 -21.99 -29.44 32.07
N CYS A 373 -21.32 -28.30 32.22
CA CYS A 373 -21.85 -27.11 32.88
C CYS A 373 -22.46 -26.09 31.91
N ILE A 374 -22.44 -26.36 30.60
CA ILE A 374 -22.98 -25.46 29.57
C ILE A 374 -24.49 -25.66 29.44
N ILE A 375 -25.24 -24.60 29.64
CA ILE A 375 -26.69 -24.54 29.47
C ILE A 375 -27.01 -24.54 27.97
N ASP A 376 -27.97 -25.37 27.55
CA ASP A 376 -28.43 -25.53 26.17
C ASP A 376 -27.30 -25.82 25.15
N LEU A 377 -26.32 -26.63 25.58
CA LEU A 377 -25.13 -26.97 24.80
C LEU A 377 -25.44 -27.46 23.38
N ASP A 378 -26.40 -28.36 23.21
CA ASP A 378 -26.74 -28.91 21.89
C ASP A 378 -27.35 -27.86 20.96
N GLU A 379 -28.19 -26.96 21.50
CA GLU A 379 -28.78 -25.85 20.76
C GLU A 379 -27.70 -24.82 20.38
N GLY A 380 -26.85 -24.43 21.33
CA GLY A 380 -25.72 -23.53 21.08
C GLY A 380 -24.73 -24.09 20.06
N LYS A 381 -24.40 -25.39 20.17
CA LYS A 381 -23.55 -26.07 19.18
C LYS A 381 -24.19 -26.06 17.79
N SER A 382 -25.47 -26.42 17.70
CA SER A 382 -26.22 -26.45 16.43
C SER A 382 -26.28 -25.05 15.79
N GLY A 383 -26.50 -24.02 16.59
CA GLY A 383 -26.50 -22.63 16.14
C GLY A 383 -25.16 -22.18 15.58
N ILE A 384 -24.06 -22.49 16.28
CA ILE A 384 -22.70 -22.18 15.83
C ILE A 384 -22.37 -22.92 14.52
N GLN A 385 -22.74 -24.20 14.41
CA GLN A 385 -22.55 -24.98 13.18
C GLN A 385 -23.30 -24.35 11.99
N GLN A 386 -24.52 -23.87 12.19
CA GLN A 386 -25.30 -23.19 11.14
C GLN A 386 -24.62 -21.90 10.66
N ILE A 387 -24.13 -21.07 11.60
CA ILE A 387 -23.39 -19.85 11.28
C ILE A 387 -22.11 -20.19 10.50
N LEU A 388 -21.35 -21.17 10.99
CA LEU A 388 -20.10 -21.60 10.35
C LEU A 388 -20.34 -22.19 8.96
N GLU A 389 -21.40 -22.97 8.76
CA GLU A 389 -21.72 -23.52 7.44
C GLU A 389 -22.08 -22.40 6.45
N ALA A 390 -22.83 -21.38 6.88
CA ALA A 390 -23.11 -20.21 6.04
C ALA A 390 -21.83 -19.43 5.70
N HIS A 391 -20.92 -19.26 6.66
CA HIS A 391 -19.60 -18.67 6.41
C HIS A 391 -18.79 -19.52 5.43
N PHE A 392 -18.70 -20.83 5.63
CA PHE A 392 -17.93 -21.72 4.77
C PHE A 392 -18.46 -21.76 3.33
N GLN A 393 -19.77 -21.65 3.13
CA GLN A 393 -20.35 -21.58 1.79
C GLN A 393 -19.98 -20.28 1.07
N THR A 394 -19.96 -19.15 1.77
CA THR A 394 -19.72 -17.82 1.18
C THR A 394 -18.25 -17.40 1.16
N LEU A 395 -17.44 -17.99 2.03
CA LEU A 395 -16.03 -17.65 2.25
C LEU A 395 -15.09 -18.81 1.92
N TYR A 396 -15.53 -19.75 1.09
CA TYR A 396 -14.70 -20.80 0.52
C TYR A 396 -14.08 -21.75 1.56
N GLY A 397 -14.90 -22.24 2.49
CA GLY A 397 -14.48 -23.18 3.54
C GLY A 397 -13.74 -22.52 4.72
N TYR A 398 -13.76 -21.19 4.81
CA TYR A 398 -13.08 -20.43 5.84
C TYR A 398 -14.03 -19.59 6.70
N SER A 399 -13.67 -19.37 7.96
CA SER A 399 -14.25 -18.37 8.86
C SER A 399 -13.18 -17.85 9.81
N ASN A 400 -13.53 -16.86 10.62
CA ASN A 400 -12.68 -16.39 11.72
C ASN A 400 -13.50 -16.03 12.95
N ILE A 401 -12.84 -16.03 14.10
CA ILE A 401 -13.51 -15.78 15.39
C ILE A 401 -14.22 -14.42 15.44
N GLY A 402 -13.71 -13.40 14.75
CA GLY A 402 -14.32 -12.08 14.74
C GLY A 402 -15.68 -12.04 14.04
N ILE A 403 -15.80 -12.64 12.85
CA ILE A 403 -17.10 -12.71 12.15
C ILE A 403 -18.05 -13.72 12.80
N LEU A 404 -17.51 -14.81 13.37
CA LEU A 404 -18.30 -15.77 14.12
C LEU A 404 -18.91 -15.12 15.36
N TRP A 405 -18.11 -14.39 16.15
CA TRP A 405 -18.58 -13.63 17.31
C TRP A 405 -19.70 -12.67 16.94
N ASN A 406 -19.50 -11.83 15.92
CA ASN A 406 -20.53 -10.88 15.49
C ASN A 406 -21.85 -11.58 15.11
N ALA A 407 -21.78 -12.68 14.37
CA ALA A 407 -22.99 -13.42 13.98
C ALA A 407 -23.64 -14.15 15.17
N ALA A 408 -22.84 -14.67 16.11
CA ALA A 408 -23.34 -15.32 17.32
C ALA A 408 -24.02 -14.34 18.26
N GLN A 409 -23.57 -13.08 18.34
CA GLN A 409 -24.24 -12.05 19.14
C GLN A 409 -25.69 -11.82 18.68
N ASP A 410 -25.95 -11.89 17.38
CA ASP A 410 -27.30 -11.70 16.84
C ASP A 410 -28.15 -12.99 16.97
N ALA A 411 -27.58 -14.14 16.58
CA ALA A 411 -28.32 -15.39 16.44
C ALA A 411 -28.42 -16.22 17.73
N LEU A 412 -27.49 -16.05 18.67
CA LEU A 412 -27.31 -16.91 19.86
C LEU A 412 -27.19 -16.10 21.15
N SER A 413 -27.74 -14.88 21.19
CA SER A 413 -27.62 -13.97 22.35
C SER A 413 -28.01 -14.60 23.69
N MET A 414 -29.09 -15.39 23.74
CA MET A 414 -29.50 -16.08 24.97
C MET A 414 -28.45 -17.11 25.42
N PHE A 415 -28.05 -18.01 24.53
CA PHE A 415 -27.01 -19.02 24.79
C PHE A 415 -25.68 -18.39 25.26
N LEU A 416 -25.25 -17.30 24.64
CA LEU A 416 -24.03 -16.58 25.04
C LEU A 416 -24.15 -16.02 26.46
N ASN A 417 -25.27 -15.39 26.79
CA ASN A 417 -25.52 -14.79 28.10
C ASN A 417 -25.61 -15.84 29.21
N ASP A 418 -26.34 -16.93 28.97
CA ASP A 418 -26.56 -18.00 29.95
C ASP A 418 -25.27 -18.74 30.31
N ASN A 419 -24.29 -18.73 29.40
CA ASN A 419 -22.99 -19.37 29.57
C ASN A 419 -21.82 -18.39 29.81
N ALA A 420 -22.13 -17.12 30.08
CA ALA A 420 -21.14 -16.07 30.33
C ALA A 420 -20.04 -15.96 29.25
N ILE A 421 -20.41 -16.13 27.98
CA ILE A 421 -19.53 -15.93 26.83
C ILE A 421 -19.62 -14.45 26.43
N ASN A 422 -18.74 -13.62 26.98
CA ASN A 422 -18.89 -12.15 26.91
C ASN A 422 -18.13 -11.51 25.75
N ASP A 423 -17.16 -12.21 25.18
CA ASP A 423 -16.35 -11.72 24.08
C ASP A 423 -15.88 -12.83 23.13
N ALA A 424 -15.16 -12.42 22.08
CA ALA A 424 -14.62 -13.32 21.08
C ALA A 424 -13.59 -14.32 21.64
N ASP A 425 -12.88 -13.99 22.72
CA ASP A 425 -11.90 -14.89 23.33
C ASP A 425 -12.59 -15.97 24.17
N ASP A 426 -13.67 -15.61 24.88
CA ASP A 426 -14.53 -16.58 25.56
C ASP A 426 -15.17 -17.54 24.54
N LEU A 427 -15.69 -17.01 23.43
CA LEU A 427 -16.23 -17.84 22.35
C LEU A 427 -15.15 -18.73 21.74
N TRP A 428 -13.91 -18.23 21.59
CA TRP A 428 -12.78 -19.04 21.11
C TRP A 428 -12.46 -20.22 22.04
N ARG A 429 -12.51 -20.01 23.36
CA ARG A 429 -12.31 -21.09 24.35
C ARG A 429 -13.39 -22.14 24.22
N PHE A 430 -14.65 -21.73 24.11
CA PHE A 430 -15.76 -22.64 23.85
C PHE A 430 -15.54 -23.41 22.55
N MET A 431 -15.19 -22.71 21.46
CA MET A 431 -14.90 -23.34 20.16
C MET A 431 -13.83 -24.42 20.25
N ARG A 432 -12.73 -24.16 20.97
CA ARG A 432 -11.65 -25.12 21.16
C ARG A 432 -12.07 -26.37 21.94
N GLN A 433 -13.01 -26.25 22.87
CA GLN A 433 -13.49 -27.38 23.66
C GLN A 433 -14.58 -28.17 22.93
N ALA A 434 -15.51 -27.48 22.28
CA ALA A 434 -16.70 -28.09 21.70
C ALA A 434 -16.51 -28.59 20.27
N PHE A 435 -15.51 -28.08 19.53
CA PHE A 435 -15.37 -28.30 18.08
C PHE A 435 -13.95 -28.64 17.59
N SER A 436 -12.99 -28.95 18.47
CA SER A 436 -11.62 -29.31 18.04
C SER A 436 -11.55 -30.53 17.13
N ASP A 437 -12.53 -31.44 17.27
CA ASP A 437 -12.60 -32.67 16.49
C ASP A 437 -13.41 -32.51 15.21
N GLU A 438 -14.13 -31.39 15.06
CA GLU A 438 -15.01 -31.08 13.93
C GLU A 438 -14.37 -30.10 12.94
N TYR A 439 -13.64 -29.10 13.44
CA TYR A 439 -13.07 -28.02 12.64
C TYR A 439 -11.59 -27.81 12.94
N VAL A 440 -10.89 -27.17 12.00
CA VAL A 440 -9.49 -26.82 12.18
C VAL A 440 -9.39 -25.42 12.75
N LEU A 441 -8.94 -25.34 14.00
CA LEU A 441 -8.90 -24.11 14.80
C LEU A 441 -7.47 -23.64 15.01
N ASN A 442 -7.14 -22.45 14.50
CA ASN A 442 -5.85 -21.79 14.74
C ASN A 442 -6.06 -20.28 14.84
N ASN A 443 -6.13 -19.74 16.06
CA ASN A 443 -6.59 -18.39 16.35
C ASN A 443 -5.94 -17.34 15.42
N PRO A 444 -6.69 -16.49 14.70
CA PRO A 444 -8.17 -16.31 14.71
C PRO A 444 -8.94 -17.15 13.69
N HIS A 445 -8.27 -18.08 13.01
CA HIS A 445 -8.76 -18.79 11.85
C HIS A 445 -9.54 -20.06 12.19
N ILE A 446 -10.58 -20.31 11.39
CA ILE A 446 -11.44 -21.49 11.48
C ILE A 446 -11.60 -22.05 10.06
N TRP A 447 -11.22 -23.30 9.82
CA TRP A 447 -11.48 -23.98 8.54
C TRP A 447 -12.40 -25.18 8.70
N LYS A 448 -13.22 -25.41 7.67
CA LYS A 448 -14.09 -26.59 7.59
C LYS A 448 -13.29 -27.89 7.53
N THR A 449 -12.15 -27.87 6.86
CA THR A 449 -11.26 -29.03 6.69
C THR A 449 -9.79 -28.60 6.78
N VAL A 450 -8.89 -29.55 6.97
CA VAL A 450 -7.44 -29.28 7.02
C VAL A 450 -6.98 -28.68 5.69
N PRO A 451 -6.49 -27.43 5.68
CA PRO A 451 -6.02 -26.81 4.46
C PRO A 451 -4.66 -27.40 4.04
N ASN A 452 -4.45 -27.54 2.73
CA ASN A 452 -3.16 -27.90 2.14
C ASN A 452 -2.25 -26.67 1.90
N TYR A 453 -2.55 -25.56 2.54
CA TYR A 453 -1.84 -24.29 2.50
C TYR A 453 -1.59 -23.79 3.93
N PRO A 454 -0.67 -22.83 4.14
CA PRO A 454 -0.35 -22.33 5.47
C PRO A 454 -1.58 -21.80 6.21
N GLN A 455 -1.80 -22.22 7.46
CA GLN A 455 -2.89 -21.74 8.31
C GLN A 455 -2.64 -20.29 8.77
N SER A 456 -2.84 -19.35 7.84
CA SER A 456 -2.57 -17.92 8.01
C SER A 456 -3.38 -17.12 6.99
N TYR A 457 -3.43 -15.80 7.14
CA TYR A 457 -4.02 -14.92 6.12
C TYR A 457 -3.40 -15.07 4.72
N VAL A 458 -2.11 -15.41 4.61
CA VAL A 458 -1.49 -15.70 3.29
C VAL A 458 -2.09 -16.97 2.69
N GLY A 459 -2.35 -18.00 3.49
CA GLY A 459 -3.04 -19.20 3.02
C GLY A 459 -4.49 -18.95 2.63
N VAL A 460 -5.18 -18.07 3.35
CA VAL A 460 -6.53 -17.61 2.96
C VAL A 460 -6.49 -16.92 1.59
N ILE A 461 -5.49 -16.07 1.33
CA ILE A 461 -5.29 -15.47 0.00
C ILE A 461 -5.00 -16.55 -1.04
N ILE A 462 -4.17 -17.56 -0.75
CA ILE A 462 -3.91 -18.68 -1.67
C ILE A 462 -5.21 -19.38 -2.05
N ASN A 463 -6.04 -19.71 -1.07
CA ASN A 463 -7.33 -20.35 -1.31
C ASN A 463 -8.22 -19.47 -2.20
N LEU A 464 -8.33 -18.19 -1.86
CA LEU A 464 -9.07 -17.21 -2.65
C LEU A 464 -8.56 -17.15 -4.09
N THR A 465 -7.24 -17.06 -4.30
CA THR A 465 -6.64 -17.02 -5.64
C THR A 465 -6.95 -18.28 -6.46
N ARG A 466 -7.03 -19.46 -5.83
CA ARG A 466 -7.47 -20.69 -6.53
C ARG A 466 -8.90 -20.59 -7.04
N HIS A 467 -9.80 -20.00 -6.25
CA HIS A 467 -11.19 -19.77 -6.68
C HIS A 467 -11.31 -18.76 -7.83
N TYR A 468 -10.36 -17.82 -7.95
CA TYR A 468 -10.27 -16.89 -9.08
C TYR A 468 -9.47 -17.43 -10.29
N GLY A 469 -9.15 -18.73 -10.32
CA GLY A 469 -8.48 -19.34 -11.47
C GLY A 469 -6.96 -19.17 -11.50
N GLY A 470 -6.34 -18.82 -10.37
CA GLY A 470 -4.90 -18.80 -10.19
C GLY A 470 -4.26 -17.40 -10.19
N THR A 471 -5.02 -16.35 -10.48
CA THR A 471 -4.62 -14.95 -10.35
C THR A 471 -5.60 -14.18 -9.48
N ILE A 472 -5.13 -13.11 -8.84
CA ILE A 472 -5.97 -12.27 -7.97
C ILE A 472 -5.45 -10.83 -7.96
N THR A 473 -6.35 -9.85 -7.92
CA THR A 473 -5.97 -8.44 -7.78
C THR A 473 -5.90 -8.01 -6.33
N ARG A 474 -5.23 -6.88 -6.08
CA ARG A 474 -5.13 -6.28 -4.76
C ARG A 474 -6.50 -5.87 -4.22
N GLU A 475 -7.34 -5.32 -5.10
CA GLU A 475 -8.71 -4.92 -4.77
C GLU A 475 -9.54 -6.14 -4.32
N GLN A 476 -9.46 -7.26 -5.03
CA GLN A 476 -10.16 -8.49 -4.63
C GLN A 476 -9.71 -9.02 -3.26
N ILE A 477 -8.41 -8.92 -2.95
CA ILE A 477 -7.90 -9.24 -1.62
C ILE A 477 -8.47 -8.27 -0.58
N ASP A 478 -8.40 -6.96 -0.85
CA ASP A 478 -8.86 -5.94 0.10
C ASP A 478 -10.37 -6.06 0.36
N ASP A 479 -11.18 -6.30 -0.66
CA ASP A 479 -12.63 -6.53 -0.57
C ASP A 479 -12.96 -7.78 0.24
N TYR A 480 -12.26 -8.89 -0.01
CA TYR A 480 -12.45 -10.12 0.77
C TYR A 480 -12.06 -9.92 2.24
N PHE A 481 -10.95 -9.23 2.51
CA PHE A 481 -10.50 -8.95 3.87
C PHE A 481 -11.46 -8.02 4.62
N ALA A 482 -12.05 -7.04 3.93
CA ALA A 482 -13.13 -6.23 4.46
C ALA A 482 -14.37 -7.07 4.79
N GLN A 483 -14.75 -8.02 3.92
CA GLN A 483 -15.87 -8.94 4.14
C GLN A 483 -15.67 -9.80 5.41
N ILE A 484 -14.45 -10.30 5.63
CA ILE A 484 -14.13 -11.08 6.84
C ILE A 484 -13.77 -10.21 8.06
N LYS A 485 -13.96 -8.88 7.97
CA LYS A 485 -13.67 -7.87 9.01
C LYS A 485 -12.23 -7.92 9.53
N GLN A 486 -11.26 -8.07 8.64
CA GLN A 486 -9.83 -8.14 8.98
C GLN A 486 -9.00 -7.12 8.19
N GLY A 487 -7.84 -6.76 8.76
CA GLY A 487 -6.85 -5.94 8.06
C GLY A 487 -6.18 -6.73 6.94
N SER A 488 -6.23 -6.20 5.71
CA SER A 488 -5.60 -6.83 4.56
C SER A 488 -4.06 -6.84 4.68
N PRO A 489 -3.38 -7.99 4.49
CA PRO A 489 -1.93 -8.09 4.58
C PRO A 489 -1.23 -7.17 3.57
N ILE A 490 -0.12 -6.54 3.96
CA ILE A 490 0.70 -5.77 3.03
C ILE A 490 1.38 -6.68 1.99
N ASN A 491 1.69 -6.14 0.81
CA ASN A 491 2.30 -6.90 -0.29
C ASN A 491 3.55 -7.67 0.12
N ALA A 492 4.41 -7.09 0.96
CA ALA A 492 5.62 -7.76 1.47
C ALA A 492 5.31 -9.08 2.19
N THR A 493 4.18 -9.15 2.91
CA THR A 493 3.73 -10.35 3.61
C THR A 493 3.19 -11.40 2.63
N ILE A 494 2.45 -10.96 1.61
CA ILE A 494 1.84 -11.82 0.59
C ILE A 494 2.92 -12.61 -0.17
N ILE A 495 3.98 -11.94 -0.62
CA ILE A 495 5.01 -12.56 -1.46
C ILE A 495 6.13 -13.26 -0.66
N ARG A 496 6.16 -13.11 0.67
CA ARG A 496 7.31 -13.50 1.51
C ARG A 496 7.73 -14.96 1.37
N GLN A 497 6.75 -15.85 1.20
CA GLN A 497 6.98 -17.29 1.14
C GLN A 497 7.22 -17.80 -0.29
N GLY A 498 7.15 -16.93 -1.30
CA GLY A 498 7.29 -17.34 -2.70
C GLY A 498 6.17 -18.27 -3.18
N LEU A 499 5.01 -18.29 -2.50
CA LEU A 499 3.82 -19.05 -2.93
C LEU A 499 2.92 -18.22 -3.85
N LEU A 500 2.93 -16.89 -3.68
CA LEU A 500 2.31 -15.90 -4.53
C LEU A 500 3.39 -14.97 -5.08
N LEU A 501 3.30 -14.65 -6.37
CA LEU A 501 4.22 -13.75 -7.07
C LEU A 501 3.44 -12.60 -7.67
N PHE A 502 4.12 -11.48 -7.92
CA PHE A 502 3.54 -10.44 -8.75
C PHE A 502 3.40 -10.93 -10.19
N TYR A 503 2.22 -10.71 -10.75
CA TYR A 503 1.88 -10.98 -12.14
C TYR A 503 1.83 -9.68 -12.95
N ALA A 504 1.23 -8.64 -12.37
CA ALA A 504 1.18 -7.29 -12.92
C ALA A 504 1.14 -6.30 -11.75
N SER A 505 1.08 -4.99 -12.05
CA SER A 505 0.87 -4.00 -10.99
C SER A 505 -0.42 -4.34 -10.24
N ARG A 506 -0.34 -4.39 -8.91
CA ARG A 506 -1.44 -4.78 -8.01
C ARG A 506 -2.11 -6.13 -8.32
N THR A 507 -1.46 -7.03 -9.04
CA THR A 507 -2.01 -8.37 -9.36
C THR A 507 -1.01 -9.45 -9.03
N PHE A 508 -1.49 -10.53 -8.42
CA PHE A 508 -0.72 -11.68 -8.00
C PHE A 508 -1.11 -12.95 -8.77
N ILE A 509 -0.18 -13.89 -8.84
CA ILE A 509 -0.37 -15.24 -9.40
C ILE A 509 0.20 -16.27 -8.43
N LEU A 510 -0.45 -17.44 -8.39
CA LEU A 510 0.05 -18.58 -7.63
C LEU A 510 1.27 -19.21 -8.32
N THR A 511 2.28 -19.55 -7.53
CA THR A 511 3.48 -20.23 -8.03
C THR A 511 3.17 -21.62 -8.57
N GLU A 512 2.19 -22.31 -7.97
CA GLU A 512 1.67 -23.60 -8.46
C GLU A 512 0.96 -23.49 -9.82
N THR A 513 0.41 -22.32 -10.18
CA THR A 513 -0.21 -22.11 -11.51
C THR A 513 0.84 -22.02 -12.61
N ILE A 514 2.00 -21.46 -12.30
CA ILE A 514 3.12 -21.31 -13.24
C ILE A 514 3.80 -22.66 -13.48
N ASP A 515 3.78 -23.56 -12.48
CA ASP A 515 4.38 -24.89 -12.54
C ASP A 515 5.86 -24.84 -12.96
N LEU A 516 6.68 -24.23 -12.10
CA LEU A 516 8.10 -23.96 -12.34
C LEU A 516 8.98 -25.23 -12.22
N THR A 517 8.69 -26.24 -13.03
CA THR A 517 9.49 -27.45 -13.17
C THR A 517 10.88 -27.15 -13.72
N SER A 518 11.79 -28.11 -13.55
CA SER A 518 13.15 -28.00 -14.09
C SER A 518 13.14 -27.86 -15.61
N GLU A 519 12.25 -28.59 -16.30
CA GLU A 519 12.07 -28.51 -17.75
C GLU A 519 11.61 -27.12 -18.19
N ARG A 520 10.65 -26.53 -17.47
CA ARG A 520 10.16 -25.17 -17.74
C ARG A 520 11.27 -24.14 -17.55
N CYS A 521 12.05 -24.25 -16.48
CA CYS A 521 13.20 -23.38 -16.24
C CYS A 521 14.24 -23.47 -17.36
N VAL A 522 14.53 -24.68 -17.86
CA VAL A 522 15.42 -24.89 -19.02
C VAL A 522 14.85 -24.26 -20.29
N ALA A 523 13.54 -24.37 -20.52
CA ALA A 523 12.91 -23.75 -21.69
C ALA A 523 12.96 -22.21 -21.64
N VAL A 524 12.72 -21.60 -20.48
CA VAL A 524 12.89 -20.15 -20.26
C VAL A 524 14.35 -19.73 -20.47
N THR A 525 15.30 -20.52 -19.94
CA THR A 525 16.75 -20.28 -20.15
C THR A 525 17.07 -20.24 -21.64
N LYS A 526 16.63 -21.23 -22.42
CA LYS A 526 16.85 -21.29 -23.87
C LYS A 526 16.21 -20.11 -24.62
N ALA A 527 15.05 -19.63 -24.18
CA ALA A 527 14.40 -18.47 -24.78
C ALA A 527 15.21 -17.18 -24.53
N LEU A 528 15.74 -17.00 -23.31
CA LEU A 528 16.64 -15.91 -22.97
C LEU A 528 17.98 -16.00 -23.72
N ASP A 529 18.57 -17.19 -23.84
CA ASP A 529 19.81 -17.40 -24.61
C ASP A 529 19.63 -16.94 -26.06
N ARG A 530 18.51 -17.29 -26.69
CA ARG A 530 18.16 -16.87 -28.06
C ARG A 530 17.98 -15.35 -28.16
N LEU A 531 17.31 -14.74 -27.18
CA LEU A 531 17.11 -13.29 -27.13
C LEU A 531 18.46 -12.56 -27.08
N PHE A 532 19.34 -12.94 -26.14
CA PHE A 532 20.66 -12.32 -26.00
C PHE A 532 21.56 -12.58 -27.23
N ALA A 533 21.53 -13.78 -27.81
CA ALA A 533 22.30 -14.10 -29.00
C ALA A 533 21.83 -13.31 -30.24
N GLY A 534 20.52 -13.07 -30.37
CA GLY A 534 19.93 -12.28 -31.45
C GLY A 534 20.27 -10.80 -31.36
N GLU A 535 20.12 -10.21 -30.18
CA GLU A 535 20.35 -8.78 -29.94
C GLU A 535 21.84 -8.40 -29.86
N LYS A 536 22.71 -9.34 -29.48
CA LYS A 536 24.16 -9.14 -29.31
C LYS A 536 24.50 -8.00 -28.33
N VAL A 537 23.72 -7.90 -27.26
CA VAL A 537 23.87 -6.89 -26.20
C VAL A 537 24.25 -7.53 -24.86
N PRO A 538 24.97 -6.80 -23.98
CA PRO A 538 25.37 -7.33 -22.67
C PRO A 538 24.24 -7.30 -21.61
N TYR A 539 23.15 -6.59 -21.88
CA TYR A 539 21.95 -6.49 -21.06
C TYR A 539 20.71 -6.27 -21.94
N ILE A 540 19.54 -6.66 -21.45
CA ILE A 540 18.24 -6.38 -22.09
C ILE A 540 17.43 -5.51 -21.15
N ILE A 541 16.87 -4.41 -21.63
CA ILE A 541 15.97 -3.57 -20.84
C ILE A 541 14.63 -4.30 -20.70
N LEU A 542 14.18 -4.50 -19.46
CA LEU A 542 13.06 -5.38 -19.17
C LEU A 542 11.73 -4.86 -19.75
N ARG A 543 11.57 -3.52 -19.82
CA ARG A 543 10.42 -2.85 -20.45
C ARG A 543 10.40 -2.92 -21.98
N ASP A 544 11.53 -3.27 -22.61
CA ASP A 544 11.64 -3.35 -24.08
C ASP A 544 11.27 -4.73 -24.63
N ILE A 545 11.08 -5.73 -23.76
CA ILE A 545 10.68 -7.08 -24.17
C ILE A 545 9.22 -7.06 -24.66
N THR A 546 8.99 -7.55 -25.89
CA THR A 546 7.67 -7.48 -26.53
C THR A 546 6.75 -8.63 -26.12
N GLU A 547 5.44 -8.41 -26.26
CA GLU A 547 4.39 -9.43 -26.06
C GLU A 547 4.60 -10.65 -26.98
N GLU A 548 5.08 -10.43 -28.22
CA GLU A 548 5.38 -11.54 -29.13
C GLU A 548 6.54 -12.41 -28.62
N TRP A 549 7.54 -11.83 -27.96
CA TRP A 549 8.62 -12.62 -27.36
C TRP A 549 8.11 -13.45 -26.18
N PHE A 550 7.20 -12.90 -25.36
CA PHE A 550 6.58 -13.65 -24.26
C PHE A 550 5.82 -14.90 -24.74
N SER A 551 5.32 -14.89 -25.98
CA SER A 551 4.70 -16.07 -26.61
C SER A 551 5.70 -17.21 -26.92
N SER A 552 7.01 -16.93 -26.88
CA SER A 552 8.06 -17.96 -27.02
C SER A 552 8.33 -18.74 -25.71
N LEU A 553 7.78 -18.26 -24.59
CA LEU A 553 7.92 -18.91 -23.29
C LEU A 553 6.90 -20.05 -23.12
N PRO A 554 7.18 -21.02 -22.23
CA PRO A 554 6.28 -22.16 -22.01
C PRO A 554 4.89 -21.73 -21.52
N THR A 555 3.82 -22.31 -22.06
CA THR A 555 2.43 -21.96 -21.72
C THR A 555 2.12 -22.19 -20.24
N ILE A 556 1.49 -21.21 -19.60
CA ILE A 556 1.04 -21.30 -18.20
C ILE A 556 -0.36 -21.90 -18.17
N LYS A 557 -0.68 -22.67 -17.11
CA LYS A 557 -2.01 -23.27 -16.95
C LYS A 557 -3.10 -22.20 -16.96
N GLY A 558 -4.18 -22.44 -17.69
CA GLY A 558 -5.29 -21.48 -17.84
C GLY A 558 -5.05 -20.40 -18.90
N ASP A 559 -4.14 -20.64 -19.85
CA ASP A 559 -3.80 -19.73 -20.96
C ASP A 559 -3.38 -18.32 -20.49
N ILE A 560 -2.79 -18.24 -19.29
CA ILE A 560 -2.29 -17.00 -18.71
C ILE A 560 -1.03 -16.57 -19.48
N PRO A 561 -0.99 -15.36 -20.07
CA PRO A 561 0.19 -14.91 -20.81
C PRO A 561 1.33 -14.55 -19.86
N TRP A 562 2.56 -14.65 -20.35
CA TRP A 562 3.71 -14.14 -19.61
C TRP A 562 3.72 -12.61 -19.59
N THR A 563 4.18 -12.05 -18.49
CA THR A 563 4.42 -10.61 -18.34
C THR A 563 5.87 -10.37 -17.94
N ALA A 564 6.35 -9.14 -18.13
CA ALA A 564 7.68 -8.75 -17.72
C ALA A 564 7.88 -8.87 -16.20
N ILE A 565 6.86 -8.53 -15.40
CA ILE A 565 6.89 -8.67 -13.94
C ILE A 565 6.96 -10.16 -13.56
N LEU A 566 6.16 -11.02 -14.20
CA LEU A 566 6.20 -12.45 -13.93
C LEU A 566 7.56 -13.08 -14.24
N LEU A 567 8.14 -12.73 -15.39
CA LEU A 567 9.49 -13.16 -15.76
C LEU A 567 10.52 -12.69 -14.72
N GLN A 568 10.42 -11.44 -14.26
CA GLN A 568 11.27 -10.92 -13.19
C GLN A 568 11.12 -11.74 -11.90
N GLU A 569 9.90 -12.01 -11.44
CA GLU A 569 9.66 -12.77 -10.21
C GLU A 569 10.20 -14.19 -10.32
N MET A 570 10.03 -14.83 -11.48
CA MET A 570 10.63 -16.14 -11.76
C MET A 570 12.17 -16.10 -11.64
N LEU A 571 12.82 -15.12 -12.27
CA LEU A 571 14.27 -14.98 -12.24
C LEU A 571 14.81 -14.67 -10.84
N ARG A 572 14.02 -14.00 -9.98
CA ARG A 572 14.38 -13.75 -8.57
C ARG A 572 14.36 -15.02 -7.75
N LEU A 573 13.37 -15.88 -7.96
CA LEU A 573 13.21 -17.14 -7.22
C LEU A 573 14.19 -18.23 -7.71
N HIS A 574 14.42 -18.31 -9.02
CA HIS A 574 15.15 -19.41 -9.65
C HIS A 574 16.50 -18.96 -10.21
N ARG A 575 17.50 -18.85 -9.32
CA ARG A 575 18.87 -18.43 -9.68
C ARG A 575 19.59 -19.37 -10.64
N ASN A 576 19.11 -20.60 -10.81
CA ASN A 576 19.66 -21.60 -11.72
C ASN A 576 19.38 -21.31 -13.21
N ILE A 577 18.48 -20.37 -13.54
CA ILE A 577 18.19 -19.95 -14.92
C ILE A 577 19.41 -19.26 -15.57
N GLY A 578 20.40 -18.82 -14.78
CA GLY A 578 21.63 -18.22 -15.31
C GLY A 578 21.49 -16.76 -15.75
N TYR A 579 20.37 -16.12 -15.38
CA TYR A 579 20.09 -14.71 -15.59
C TYR A 579 19.68 -14.05 -14.27
N ARG A 580 19.93 -12.74 -14.15
CA ARG A 580 19.52 -11.93 -12.99
C ARG A 580 18.87 -10.63 -13.44
N ILE A 581 18.03 -10.09 -12.56
CA ILE A 581 17.43 -8.76 -12.73
C ILE A 581 18.32 -7.72 -12.03
N ILE A 582 18.59 -6.62 -12.73
CA ILE A 582 19.19 -5.41 -12.17
C ILE A 582 18.06 -4.42 -11.88
N PHE A 583 17.86 -4.12 -10.60
CA PHE A 583 16.85 -3.14 -10.15
C PHE A 583 17.43 -1.73 -10.16
N SER A 584 16.59 -0.72 -10.41
CA SER A 584 16.97 0.69 -10.37
C SER A 584 17.41 1.16 -8.98
N GLY A 585 17.03 0.42 -7.93
CA GLY A 585 17.61 0.50 -6.59
C GLY A 585 17.04 1.64 -5.73
N LEU A 586 16.65 1.29 -4.50
CA LEU A 586 16.45 2.08 -3.27
C LEU A 586 15.46 1.31 -2.38
N ASP A 587 15.71 1.28 -1.07
CA ASP A 587 14.72 0.78 -0.11
C ASP A 587 13.47 1.67 -0.16
N GLY A 588 12.30 1.07 -0.40
CA GLY A 588 11.01 1.77 -0.45
C GLY A 588 10.35 1.93 -1.83
N GLN A 589 10.96 1.43 -2.91
CA GLN A 589 10.24 1.25 -4.17
C GLN A 589 9.09 0.25 -4.01
N ALA A 590 8.01 0.44 -4.77
CA ALA A 590 6.90 -0.50 -4.77
C ALA A 590 7.41 -1.89 -5.20
N LEU A 591 6.96 -2.95 -4.53
CA LEU A 591 7.50 -4.30 -4.75
C LEU A 591 7.14 -4.88 -6.13
N ASP A 592 6.14 -4.31 -6.80
CA ASP A 592 5.74 -4.59 -8.18
C ASP A 592 6.44 -3.68 -9.21
N THR A 593 7.45 -2.91 -8.81
CA THR A 593 8.26 -2.11 -9.74
C THR A 593 9.11 -3.04 -10.60
N LEU A 594 9.08 -2.80 -11.92
CA LEU A 594 9.88 -3.55 -12.87
C LEU A 594 11.34 -3.12 -12.82
N GLY A 595 12.24 -4.09 -12.79
CA GLY A 595 13.68 -3.89 -12.84
C GLY A 595 14.12 -3.16 -14.11
N ALA A 596 15.32 -2.59 -14.06
CA ALA A 596 15.89 -1.84 -15.17
C ALA A 596 16.30 -2.75 -16.33
N ALA A 597 16.96 -3.87 -16.02
CA ALA A 597 17.48 -4.77 -17.05
C ALA A 597 17.61 -6.24 -16.59
N ILE A 598 17.60 -7.15 -17.55
CA ILE A 598 18.06 -8.53 -17.42
C ILE A 598 19.52 -8.59 -17.86
N VAL A 599 20.35 -9.33 -17.12
CA VAL A 599 21.73 -9.63 -17.50
C VAL A 599 22.05 -11.10 -17.29
N ASN A 600 22.97 -11.64 -18.09
CA ASN A 600 23.53 -12.96 -17.82
C ASN A 600 24.21 -12.96 -16.45
N ALA A 601 24.01 -14.01 -15.65
CA ALA A 601 24.57 -14.10 -14.30
C ALA A 601 26.11 -14.11 -14.27
N LYS A 602 26.77 -14.44 -15.39
CA LYS A 602 28.23 -14.38 -15.55
C LYS A 602 28.73 -13.04 -16.10
N SER A 603 27.84 -12.11 -16.42
CA SER A 603 28.21 -10.77 -16.93
C SER A 603 28.90 -9.93 -15.86
N GLU A 604 29.80 -9.04 -16.29
CA GLU A 604 30.44 -8.01 -15.46
C GLU A 604 29.45 -6.92 -14.98
N ILE A 605 28.27 -6.82 -15.62
CA ILE A 605 27.24 -5.84 -15.24
C ILE A 605 26.50 -6.34 -14.00
N THR A 606 26.86 -5.85 -12.82
CA THR A 606 26.34 -6.36 -11.53
C THR A 606 25.38 -5.41 -10.83
N SER A 607 25.40 -4.12 -11.19
CA SER A 607 24.65 -3.06 -10.53
C SER A 607 23.89 -2.17 -11.51
N PHE A 608 22.98 -1.35 -11.00
CA PHE A 608 22.29 -0.35 -11.79
C PHE A 608 23.24 0.68 -12.40
N ALA A 609 24.27 1.07 -11.65
CA ALA A 609 25.33 1.95 -12.12
C ALA A 609 26.07 1.36 -13.33
N ASP A 610 26.31 0.04 -13.37
CA ASP A 610 26.94 -0.64 -14.51
C ASP A 610 26.08 -0.56 -15.78
N VAL A 611 24.77 -0.81 -15.63
CA VAL A 611 23.81 -0.73 -16.75
C VAL A 611 23.78 0.69 -17.32
N ILE A 612 23.68 1.69 -16.44
CA ILE A 612 23.61 3.10 -16.85
C ILE A 612 24.92 3.55 -17.49
N HIS A 613 26.07 3.22 -16.90
CA HIS A 613 27.35 3.62 -17.45
C HIS A 613 27.57 3.02 -18.84
N ARG A 614 27.23 1.74 -19.02
CA ARG A 614 27.27 1.07 -20.33
C ARG A 614 26.35 1.73 -21.34
N TYR A 615 25.11 2.04 -20.95
CA TYR A 615 24.16 2.75 -21.81
C TYR A 615 24.67 4.14 -22.20
N CYS A 616 25.21 4.90 -21.26
CA CYS A 616 25.77 6.23 -21.52
C CYS A 616 27.00 6.16 -22.44
N PHE A 617 27.85 5.14 -22.31
CA PHE A 617 28.92 4.88 -23.27
C PHE A 617 28.38 4.64 -24.69
N GLU A 618 27.37 3.79 -24.85
CA GLU A 618 26.74 3.47 -26.14
C GLU A 618 26.03 4.67 -26.79
N LYS A 619 25.60 5.64 -25.97
CA LYS A 619 24.92 6.88 -26.42
C LYS A 619 25.82 8.09 -26.55
N ASP A 620 27.14 7.93 -26.42
CA ASP A 620 28.10 9.04 -26.44
C ASP A 620 27.76 10.10 -25.37
N LEU A 621 27.37 9.68 -24.16
CA LEU A 621 27.01 10.57 -23.06
C LEU A 621 28.11 10.70 -22.00
N LEU A 622 29.24 10.01 -22.17
CA LEU A 622 30.37 10.12 -21.26
C LEU A 622 31.02 11.50 -21.31
N SER A 623 31.63 11.91 -20.20
CA SER A 623 32.27 13.22 -19.99
C SER A 623 31.34 14.44 -20.10
N LYS A 624 30.06 14.25 -20.48
CA LYS A 624 29.04 15.30 -20.55
C LYS A 624 28.52 15.61 -19.15
N ARG A 625 28.38 16.90 -18.86
CA ARG A 625 27.70 17.43 -17.66
C ARG A 625 26.26 17.76 -18.05
N MET A 626 25.30 17.30 -17.25
CA MET A 626 23.86 17.55 -17.47
C MET A 626 23.13 17.69 -16.14
N LEU A 627 21.85 18.09 -16.19
CA LEU A 627 21.00 18.03 -15.00
C LEU A 627 20.75 16.57 -14.62
N THR A 628 20.70 16.28 -13.33
CA THR A 628 20.37 14.94 -12.81
C THR A 628 19.00 14.50 -13.28
N GLU A 629 18.04 15.42 -13.39
CA GLU A 629 16.71 15.12 -13.92
C GLU A 629 16.73 14.84 -15.43
N ASP A 630 17.62 15.50 -16.21
CA ASP A 630 17.79 15.17 -17.63
C ASP A 630 18.30 13.74 -17.80
N LEU A 631 19.28 13.33 -16.97
CA LEU A 631 19.74 11.94 -16.95
C LEU A 631 18.59 11.00 -16.58
N ARG A 632 17.80 11.31 -15.55
CA ARG A 632 16.63 10.50 -15.15
C ARG A 632 15.62 10.36 -16.29
N ILE A 633 15.34 11.44 -17.01
CA ILE A 633 14.44 11.45 -18.17
C ILE A 633 15.01 10.60 -19.30
N ILE A 634 16.32 10.67 -19.57
CA ILE A 634 16.98 9.80 -20.56
C ILE A 634 16.80 8.32 -20.19
N LEU A 635 17.02 7.96 -18.93
CA LEU A 635 16.87 6.59 -18.44
C LEU A 635 15.41 6.10 -18.46
N ARG A 636 14.47 7.00 -18.16
CA ARG A 636 13.03 6.71 -18.29
C ARG A 636 12.64 6.47 -19.75
N ASN A 637 13.12 7.33 -20.66
CA ASN A 637 12.86 7.18 -22.09
C ASN A 637 13.53 5.94 -22.67
N ALA A 638 14.59 5.44 -22.02
CA ALA A 638 15.24 4.18 -22.35
C ALA A 638 14.50 2.95 -21.80
N GLY A 639 13.46 3.10 -20.97
CA GLY A 639 12.75 1.97 -20.35
C GLY A 639 13.40 1.39 -19.09
N MET A 640 14.49 2.00 -18.60
CA MET A 640 15.16 1.60 -17.36
C MET A 640 14.41 2.06 -16.10
N LEU A 641 13.59 3.10 -16.22
CA LEU A 641 12.76 3.70 -15.18
C LEU A 641 11.36 3.98 -15.73
N GLU A 642 10.37 4.11 -14.85
CA GLU A 642 9.01 4.56 -15.19
C GLU A 642 8.51 5.65 -14.23
N GLY A 643 7.62 6.51 -14.72
CA GLY A 643 6.91 7.51 -13.91
C GLY A 643 7.83 8.35 -12.99
N ASN A 644 7.57 8.25 -11.69
CA ASN A 644 8.28 8.97 -10.62
C ASN A 644 9.43 8.17 -10.00
N GLU A 645 9.82 7.03 -10.59
CA GLU A 645 10.98 6.27 -10.11
C GLU A 645 12.22 7.17 -10.04
N LEU A 646 12.89 7.10 -8.89
CA LEU A 646 14.11 7.84 -8.56
C LEU A 646 14.00 9.37 -8.70
N ILE A 647 12.79 9.94 -8.72
CA ILE A 647 12.63 11.39 -8.67
C ILE A 647 13.34 11.95 -7.42
N TYR A 648 14.19 12.96 -7.62
CA TYR A 648 15.09 13.54 -6.62
C TYR A 648 16.11 12.58 -5.96
N ASN A 649 16.09 11.28 -6.29
CA ASN A 649 16.87 10.25 -5.59
C ASN A 649 17.83 9.48 -6.50
N LEU A 650 17.95 9.83 -7.79
CA LEU A 650 18.87 9.18 -8.73
C LEU A 650 20.32 9.14 -8.22
N HIS A 651 20.77 10.19 -7.54
CA HIS A 651 22.11 10.25 -6.93
C HIS A 651 22.36 9.19 -5.85
N LYS A 652 21.31 8.73 -5.16
CA LYS A 652 21.42 7.65 -4.16
C LYS A 652 21.51 6.28 -4.83
N ALA A 653 20.76 6.08 -5.90
CA ALA A 653 20.80 4.88 -6.72
C ALA A 653 22.12 4.74 -7.51
N LEU A 654 22.71 5.87 -7.89
CA LEU A 654 23.99 5.98 -8.59
C LEU A 654 25.13 6.42 -7.67
N LYS A 655 25.20 5.88 -6.45
CA LYS A 655 26.31 6.12 -5.52
C LYS A 655 27.55 5.31 -5.96
N ASP A 656 28.14 5.73 -7.07
CA ASP A 656 29.24 5.04 -7.75
C ASP A 656 30.24 6.08 -8.28
N TYR A 657 31.52 5.75 -8.27
CA TYR A 657 32.62 6.66 -8.60
C TYR A 657 32.55 7.18 -10.05
N ARG A 658 31.88 6.47 -10.96
CA ARG A 658 31.67 6.87 -12.36
C ARG A 658 30.67 8.03 -12.51
N PHE A 659 29.95 8.42 -11.46
CA PHE A 659 28.95 9.48 -11.47
C PHE A 659 29.32 10.58 -10.47
N ALA A 660 29.79 11.72 -10.98
CA ALA A 660 30.12 12.87 -10.15
C ALA A 660 28.92 13.82 -10.05
N PHE A 661 28.22 13.77 -8.92
CA PHE A 661 27.13 14.68 -8.59
C PHE A 661 27.67 15.99 -8.00
N THR A 662 27.18 17.14 -8.50
CA THR A 662 27.52 18.48 -8.01
C THR A 662 26.26 19.34 -7.85
N ASP A 663 26.40 20.52 -7.26
CA ASP A 663 25.30 21.48 -7.07
C ASP A 663 24.12 20.86 -6.33
N GLU A 664 24.35 20.40 -5.08
CA GLU A 664 23.32 19.72 -4.27
C GLU A 664 22.66 18.52 -4.97
N ASN A 665 23.43 17.77 -5.76
CA ASN A 665 22.98 16.66 -6.61
C ASN A 665 22.06 17.06 -7.78
N ARG A 666 21.95 18.34 -8.13
CA ARG A 666 21.17 18.83 -9.29
C ARG A 666 21.86 18.58 -10.62
N THR A 667 23.19 18.46 -10.61
CA THR A 667 23.99 18.20 -11.81
C THR A 667 24.80 16.93 -11.66
N VAL A 668 25.01 16.24 -12.77
CA VAL A 668 25.81 15.01 -12.85
C VAL A 668 26.78 15.08 -14.02
N LYS A 669 28.02 14.65 -13.80
CA LYS A 669 29.00 14.35 -14.84
C LYS A 669 29.30 12.85 -14.83
N ILE A 670 29.14 12.21 -15.99
CA ILE A 670 29.44 10.77 -16.16
C ILE A 670 30.91 10.65 -16.57
N LEU A 671 31.70 9.90 -15.82
CA LEU A 671 33.14 9.78 -16.03
C LEU A 671 33.48 8.62 -16.99
N GLU A 672 34.57 8.78 -17.74
CA GLU A 672 35.08 7.74 -18.65
C GLU A 672 35.71 6.55 -17.93
N ARG A 673 36.22 6.77 -16.72
CA ARG A 673 36.77 5.74 -15.85
C ARG A 673 36.22 5.90 -14.45
#